data_AF-A0A2J8IPT5-F1
#
_entry.id   AF-A0A2J8IPT5-F1
#
_cell.length_a   1.000
_cell.length_b   1.000
_cell.length_c   1.000
_cell.angle_alpha   90.00
_cell.angle_beta   90.00
_cell.angle_gamma   90.00
#
_symmetry.space_group_name_H-M   'P 1'
#
loop_
_entity.id
_entity.type
_entity.pdbx_description
1 polymer ?
#
loop_
_entity_poly.entity_id
_entity_poly.type
_entity_poly.pdbx_seq_one_letter_code
_entity_poly.pdbx_strand_id
1 'polypeptide(L)'
;MQDFFIDLRLPYSVVRNEQVEIRAVLYNYRQNQELKVRVELLHNPAFCSLATTKRRHQQTVTIPPKSSLSVPYVIVPLKTGLQEVEVKAAVYHHFISDGVRKSLKVVPEGIRMNKTVAVRTLDPERLGREGVQKEDIPPADLSDQVPDTESETRILLQGTPVAQMTEDAVDAERLKHLIVTPSGCGEQNMIGMTPTVIAVHYLDETEQWEKFGLEKRQGALELIKKGYTQQLAFRQPSSAFAAFVKRAPSTWLTAYVVKVFSLAVNLIAIDSQVLCGAVKWLILEKQKPDGVFQEDAPVIHQEMIGGLRNNNEKDMALTAFVLISLQEAKDICEEQVNSLPGSITKAGDFLEANYMNLQRSYTVAIAGYALAQMGRLKGPLLNKFLTTAKDKNRWEDPGKQLYNVEATSYALLALLQLKDFDFVPPVVRWLNEQRYYGGGYGSTQATFMVFQALAQYQKDVPDHKELNLDVSLQLPSRSSKITHRIHWESASLLRSEETKENEGFTVTAEGKGQGTLSVVTMYHAKAKDQLTCNKFDLKVTIKPAPETEKRPQDAKNTMILEICTRYRGDQDATMSILDISMMTGFAPDTDDLKQLASGVDRYISKYELDKAFSDRNTLIIYLDKVSHSEDDCLAFKVHQYFNVELIQPGAVKVYAYYNLAESCTRFYHPEKEDGKLNKLCRDELCRCAEENCFIQKSDDKVTLEERLDKACEPGVDYVYKTRLVKVQLSNDFDEYIMAIEQTIKSGSDEVQVGQQRTFISPIKCREALKLEEKKHYLMWGLSSDFWGEKPK
;
A
#
# COMPACT_ATOMS: atom_id res chain seq x y z
N MET A 1 -20.32 13.88 -25.24
CA MET A 1 -19.18 14.23 -24.36
C MET A 1 -19.33 15.68 -23.96
N GLN A 2 -19.08 16.02 -22.70
CA GLN A 2 -18.99 17.43 -22.29
C GLN A 2 -17.62 17.98 -22.75
N ASP A 3 -17.62 19.16 -23.38
CA ASP A 3 -16.39 19.80 -23.87
C ASP A 3 -15.56 20.43 -22.74
N PHE A 4 -16.21 20.74 -21.61
CA PHE A 4 -15.60 21.23 -20.38
C PHE A 4 -16.19 20.48 -19.20
N PHE A 5 -15.34 19.92 -18.33
CA PHE A 5 -15.73 19.25 -17.10
C PHE A 5 -14.56 19.21 -16.10
N ILE A 6 -14.87 18.87 -14.86
CA ILE A 6 -13.94 18.70 -13.75
C ILE A 6 -13.80 17.21 -13.43
N ASP A 7 -12.58 16.71 -13.22
CA ASP A 7 -12.31 15.43 -12.57
C ASP A 7 -11.68 15.69 -11.19
N LEU A 8 -12.46 15.51 -10.14
CA LEU A 8 -11.95 15.62 -8.77
C LEU A 8 -11.24 14.33 -8.37
N ARG A 9 -9.92 14.35 -8.28
CA ARG A 9 -9.09 13.22 -7.89
C ARG A 9 -8.84 13.24 -6.39
N LEU A 10 -9.43 12.24 -5.73
CA LEU A 10 -9.31 12.02 -4.30
C LEU A 10 -8.52 10.73 -4.04
N PRO A 11 -7.69 10.67 -2.99
CA PRO A 11 -7.17 9.41 -2.48
C PRO A 11 -8.31 8.48 -2.09
N TYR A 12 -8.05 7.16 -2.09
CA TYR A 12 -9.03 6.18 -1.61
C TYR A 12 -9.46 6.45 -0.15
N SER A 13 -8.50 6.83 0.70
CA SER A 13 -8.73 7.26 2.07
C SER A 13 -7.66 8.24 2.54
N VAL A 14 -7.99 9.02 3.57
CA VAL A 14 -7.09 9.99 4.23
C VAL A 14 -7.17 9.84 5.74
N VAL A 15 -6.07 10.06 6.44
CA VAL A 15 -6.03 9.97 7.91
C VAL A 15 -6.62 11.25 8.51
N ARG A 16 -7.37 11.11 9.61
CA ARG A 16 -7.87 12.26 10.39
C ARG A 16 -6.68 13.12 10.85
N ASN A 17 -6.90 14.43 10.88
CA ASN A 17 -5.94 15.45 11.34
C ASN A 17 -4.66 15.59 10.51
N GLU A 18 -4.52 14.84 9.42
CA GLU A 18 -3.39 14.91 8.49
C GLU A 18 -3.67 15.86 7.32
N GLN A 19 -2.71 16.73 7.00
CA GLN A 19 -2.83 17.62 5.84
C GLN A 19 -2.56 16.86 4.55
N VAL A 20 -3.47 16.98 3.59
CA VAL A 20 -3.39 16.30 2.28
C VAL A 20 -3.65 17.28 1.15
N GLU A 21 -3.05 17.00 0.00
CA GLU A 21 -3.35 17.68 -1.26
C GLU A 21 -4.34 16.83 -2.07
N ILE A 22 -5.43 17.46 -2.54
CA ILE A 22 -6.36 16.91 -3.53
C ILE A 22 -6.23 17.70 -4.83
N ARG A 23 -6.54 17.07 -5.97
CA ARG A 23 -6.40 17.70 -7.29
C ARG A 23 -7.72 17.72 -8.03
N ALA A 24 -8.19 18.90 -8.42
CA ALA A 24 -9.29 19.05 -9.35
C ALA A 24 -8.70 19.27 -10.76
N VAL A 25 -8.92 18.33 -11.68
CA VAL A 25 -8.39 18.42 -13.05
C VAL A 25 -9.49 18.95 -13.96
N LEU A 26 -9.31 20.14 -14.52
CA LEU A 26 -10.26 20.76 -15.43
C LEU A 26 -9.86 20.44 -16.87
N TYR A 27 -10.80 19.93 -17.66
CA TYR A 27 -10.57 19.58 -19.06
C TYR A 27 -11.19 20.62 -20.00
N ASN A 28 -10.47 21.00 -21.05
CA ASN A 28 -10.99 21.79 -22.15
C ASN A 28 -10.73 21.05 -23.48
N TYR A 29 -11.76 20.39 -24.03
CA TYR A 29 -11.68 19.67 -25.29
C TYR A 29 -12.07 20.52 -26.52
N ARG A 30 -12.29 21.83 -26.36
CA ARG A 30 -12.54 22.72 -27.51
C ARG A 30 -11.30 22.82 -28.39
N GLN A 31 -11.50 22.80 -29.71
CA GLN A 31 -10.41 22.72 -30.69
C GLN A 31 -9.57 24.02 -30.78
N ASN A 32 -10.21 25.18 -30.75
CA ASN A 32 -9.57 26.47 -31.04
C ASN A 32 -9.95 27.58 -30.04
N GLN A 33 -10.43 27.21 -28.84
CA GLN A 33 -10.91 28.17 -27.86
C GLN A 33 -10.31 27.90 -26.48
N GLU A 34 -9.61 28.90 -25.96
CA GLU A 34 -9.11 28.94 -24.58
C GLU A 34 -10.26 29.35 -23.64
N LEU A 35 -10.30 28.77 -22.44
CA LEU A 35 -11.35 29.03 -21.46
C LEU A 35 -10.77 29.69 -20.21
N LYS A 36 -11.25 30.89 -19.89
CA LYS A 36 -11.01 31.51 -18.58
C LYS A 36 -12.05 31.01 -17.59
N VAL A 37 -11.62 30.35 -16.53
CA VAL A 37 -12.50 29.60 -15.61
C VAL A 37 -12.30 30.09 -14.18
N ARG A 38 -13.41 30.34 -13.48
CA ARG A 38 -13.43 30.50 -12.02
C ARG A 38 -13.73 29.16 -11.38
N VAL A 39 -12.80 28.65 -10.59
CA VAL A 39 -12.93 27.39 -9.85
C VAL A 39 -12.99 27.67 -8.34
N GLU A 40 -13.81 26.90 -7.62
CA GLU A 40 -14.09 27.09 -6.21
C GLU A 40 -14.16 25.75 -5.47
N LEU A 41 -13.46 25.66 -4.34
CA LEU A 41 -13.67 24.62 -3.33
C LEU A 41 -14.71 25.10 -2.31
N LEU A 42 -15.79 24.34 -2.13
CA LEU A 42 -16.86 24.70 -1.20
C LEU A 42 -16.44 24.43 0.25
N HIS A 43 -16.96 25.24 1.18
CA HIS A 43 -16.75 25.06 2.61
C HIS A 43 -17.43 23.77 3.09
N ASN A 44 -16.71 22.99 3.92
CA ASN A 44 -17.26 21.84 4.62
C ASN A 44 -16.75 21.81 6.08
N PRO A 45 -17.63 21.71 7.10
CA PRO A 45 -17.22 21.64 8.50
C PRO A 45 -16.39 20.40 8.87
N ALA A 46 -16.38 19.34 8.05
CA ALA A 46 -15.56 18.15 8.24
C ALA A 46 -14.10 18.32 7.79
N PHE A 47 -13.77 19.40 7.06
CA PHE A 47 -12.43 19.66 6.55
C PHE A 47 -11.98 21.10 6.84
N CYS A 48 -10.76 21.27 7.34
CA CYS A 48 -10.11 22.58 7.37
C CYS A 48 -9.49 22.88 6.00
N SER A 49 -9.79 24.05 5.46
CA SER A 49 -9.24 24.58 4.21
C SER A 49 -9.27 26.10 4.25
N LEU A 50 -8.83 26.76 3.17
CA LEU A 50 -8.94 28.21 3.04
C LEU A 50 -10.40 28.70 2.90
N ALA A 51 -11.35 27.79 2.59
CA ALA A 51 -12.78 28.08 2.48
C ALA A 51 -13.49 28.00 3.85
N THR A 52 -14.05 29.12 4.29
CA THR A 52 -14.85 29.26 5.50
C THR A 52 -16.30 29.62 5.15
N THR A 53 -17.20 29.64 6.13
CA THR A 53 -18.59 30.08 5.94
C THR A 53 -18.68 31.54 5.47
N LYS A 54 -17.73 32.39 5.89
CA LYS A 54 -17.70 33.83 5.56
C LYS A 54 -16.83 34.15 4.34
N ARG A 55 -15.80 33.33 4.06
CA ARG A 55 -14.83 33.57 2.97
C ARG A 55 -14.72 32.35 2.07
N ARG A 56 -15.05 32.53 0.79
CA ARG A 56 -14.97 31.49 -0.24
C ARG A 56 -13.55 31.40 -0.81
N HIS A 57 -13.03 30.20 -1.04
CA HIS A 57 -11.74 30.01 -1.68
C HIS A 57 -11.92 29.79 -3.19
N GLN A 58 -11.75 30.87 -3.95
CA GLN A 58 -11.92 30.90 -5.40
C GLN A 58 -10.59 31.21 -6.10
N GLN A 59 -10.34 30.54 -7.22
CA GLN A 59 -9.20 30.77 -8.08
C GLN A 59 -9.68 31.03 -9.50
N THR A 60 -8.97 31.88 -10.24
CA THR A 60 -9.24 32.10 -11.67
C THR A 60 -8.06 31.58 -12.45
N VAL A 61 -8.33 30.64 -13.34
CA VAL A 61 -7.35 29.96 -14.16
C VAL A 61 -7.74 30.05 -15.63
N THR A 62 -6.79 29.84 -16.53
CA THR A 62 -7.06 29.83 -17.97
C THR A 62 -6.58 28.51 -18.53
N ILE A 63 -7.44 27.83 -19.30
CA ILE A 63 -7.19 26.48 -19.81
C ILE A 63 -7.05 26.53 -21.34
N PRO A 64 -5.86 26.24 -21.89
CA PRO A 64 -5.64 26.21 -23.34
C PRO A 64 -6.58 25.22 -24.08
N PRO A 65 -6.79 25.39 -25.39
CA PRO A 65 -7.55 24.44 -26.21
C PRO A 65 -6.93 23.04 -26.19
N LYS A 66 -7.76 21.99 -26.16
CA LYS A 66 -7.36 20.57 -26.15
C LYS A 66 -6.35 20.22 -25.06
N SER A 67 -6.49 20.83 -23.90
CA SER A 67 -5.59 20.64 -22.76
C SER A 67 -6.37 20.39 -21.48
N SER A 68 -5.63 20.08 -20.41
CA SER A 68 -6.16 19.93 -19.06
C SER A 68 -5.30 20.73 -18.09
N LEU A 69 -5.91 21.26 -17.05
CA LEU A 69 -5.23 21.99 -15.99
C LEU A 69 -5.58 21.41 -14.63
N SER A 70 -4.57 21.04 -13.85
CA SER A 70 -4.75 20.58 -12.47
C SER A 70 -4.82 21.77 -11.52
N VAL A 71 -5.76 21.79 -10.57
CA VAL A 71 -5.86 22.81 -9.52
C VAL A 71 -5.71 22.09 -8.17
N PRO A 72 -4.58 22.28 -7.47
CA PRO A 72 -4.35 21.64 -6.17
C PRO A 72 -5.12 22.37 -5.08
N TYR A 73 -5.71 21.63 -4.14
CA TYR A 73 -6.28 22.14 -2.89
C TYR A 73 -5.69 21.41 -1.70
N VAL A 74 -5.25 22.16 -0.69
CA VAL A 74 -4.78 21.62 0.58
C VAL A 74 -5.93 21.59 1.58
N ILE A 75 -6.22 20.41 2.13
CA ILE A 75 -7.28 20.19 3.12
C ILE A 75 -6.76 19.38 4.31
N VAL A 76 -7.40 19.53 5.48
CA VAL A 76 -7.15 18.71 6.67
C VAL A 76 -8.47 18.08 7.14
N PRO A 77 -8.64 16.76 7.12
CA PRO A 77 -9.85 16.08 7.62
C PRO A 77 -9.95 16.17 9.14
N LEU A 78 -11.14 16.49 9.67
CA LEU A 78 -11.37 16.66 11.11
C LEU A 78 -12.24 15.55 11.72
N LYS A 79 -13.09 14.90 10.91
CA LYS A 79 -14.03 13.85 11.35
C LYS A 79 -13.86 12.58 10.53
N THR A 80 -13.89 11.42 11.20
CA THR A 80 -13.81 10.10 10.57
C THR A 80 -15.09 9.77 9.77
N GLY A 81 -15.03 8.74 8.93
CA GLY A 81 -16.15 8.27 8.12
C GLY A 81 -16.13 8.80 6.69
N LEU A 82 -17.26 8.65 5.96
CA LEU A 82 -17.40 9.12 4.60
C LEU A 82 -17.82 10.61 4.61
N GLN A 83 -16.94 11.50 4.18
CA GLN A 83 -17.16 12.95 4.19
C GLN A 83 -17.20 13.48 2.76
N GLU A 84 -18.03 14.48 2.46
CA GLU A 84 -18.18 14.99 1.08
C GLU A 84 -17.17 16.08 0.73
N VAL A 85 -16.62 16.04 -0.48
CA VAL A 85 -15.80 17.12 -1.05
C VAL A 85 -16.47 17.60 -2.34
N GLU A 86 -16.73 18.91 -2.43
CA GLU A 86 -17.42 19.53 -3.56
C GLU A 86 -16.61 20.67 -4.16
N VAL A 87 -16.38 20.61 -5.47
CA VAL A 87 -15.69 21.63 -6.26
C VAL A 87 -16.60 22.08 -7.40
N LYS A 88 -16.68 23.39 -7.64
CA LYS A 88 -17.46 23.99 -8.73
C LYS A 88 -16.57 24.83 -9.62
N ALA A 89 -16.88 24.86 -10.91
CA ALA A 89 -16.23 25.75 -11.85
C ALA A 89 -17.24 26.39 -12.81
N ALA A 90 -16.99 27.65 -13.18
CA ALA A 90 -17.78 28.39 -14.15
C ALA A 90 -16.87 29.15 -15.11
N VAL A 91 -17.17 29.07 -16.40
CA VAL A 91 -16.41 29.73 -17.45
C VAL A 91 -16.87 31.19 -17.58
N TYR A 92 -15.94 32.14 -17.68
CA TYR A 92 -16.27 33.54 -17.94
C TYR A 92 -16.80 33.72 -19.37
N HIS A 93 -17.76 34.64 -19.54
CA HIS A 93 -18.36 35.01 -20.84
C HIS A 93 -19.12 33.88 -21.56
N HIS A 94 -19.28 32.72 -20.93
CA HIS A 94 -20.04 31.58 -21.45
C HIS A 94 -20.92 31.00 -20.34
N PHE A 95 -22.13 30.55 -20.68
CA PHE A 95 -23.02 29.84 -19.75
C PHE A 95 -22.62 28.37 -19.61
N ILE A 96 -21.36 28.11 -19.27
CA ILE A 96 -20.79 26.78 -19.07
C ILE A 96 -20.30 26.69 -17.64
N SER A 97 -20.82 25.71 -16.90
CA SER A 97 -20.41 25.41 -15.54
C SER A 97 -20.45 23.92 -15.30
N ASP A 98 -19.61 23.45 -14.39
CA ASP A 98 -19.60 22.07 -13.93
C ASP A 98 -19.34 22.03 -12.41
N GLY A 99 -19.75 20.95 -11.77
CA GLY A 99 -19.60 20.74 -10.34
C GLY A 99 -19.51 19.27 -10.01
N VAL A 100 -18.49 18.90 -9.23
CA VAL A 100 -18.25 17.52 -8.83
C VAL A 100 -18.32 17.42 -7.32
N ARG A 101 -19.15 16.49 -6.84
CA ARG A 101 -19.22 16.07 -5.44
C ARG A 101 -18.80 14.60 -5.35
N LYS A 102 -17.76 14.32 -4.58
CA LYS A 102 -17.29 12.96 -4.30
C LYS A 102 -17.13 12.78 -2.79
N SER A 103 -17.34 11.55 -2.31
CA SER A 103 -17.10 11.21 -0.91
C SER A 103 -15.64 10.79 -0.72
N LEU A 104 -15.00 11.34 0.31
CA LEU A 104 -13.66 11.02 0.77
C LEU A 104 -13.77 10.22 2.08
N LYS A 105 -13.15 9.04 2.12
CA LYS A 105 -13.11 8.20 3.31
C LYS A 105 -12.03 8.69 4.27
N VAL A 106 -12.44 9.24 5.41
CA VAL A 106 -11.55 9.66 6.48
C VAL A 106 -11.41 8.53 7.49
N VAL A 107 -10.20 8.02 7.66
CA VAL A 107 -9.87 6.95 8.60
C VAL A 107 -9.22 7.52 9.86
N PRO A 108 -9.42 6.90 11.04
CA PRO A 108 -8.72 7.32 12.25
C PRO A 108 -7.20 7.08 12.13
N GLU A 109 -6.45 7.72 13.02
CA GLU A 109 -5.01 7.56 13.18
C GLU A 109 -4.65 6.11 13.56
N GLY A 110 -3.36 5.77 13.48
CA GLY A 110 -2.86 4.43 13.83
C GLY A 110 -2.96 3.40 12.69
N ILE A 111 -2.73 2.14 13.03
CA ILE A 111 -2.64 1.02 12.09
C ILE A 111 -3.81 0.08 12.33
N ARG A 112 -4.52 -0.29 11.27
CA ARG A 112 -5.49 -1.37 11.37
C ARG A 112 -4.73 -2.68 11.60
N MET A 113 -4.84 -3.19 12.81
CA MET A 113 -4.20 -4.42 13.26
C MET A 113 -5.22 -5.54 13.34
N ASN A 114 -4.80 -6.73 12.95
CA ASN A 114 -5.55 -7.98 13.15
C ASN A 114 -4.81 -8.83 14.18
N LYS A 115 -5.27 -8.81 15.43
CA LYS A 115 -4.69 -9.65 16.49
C LYS A 115 -5.41 -10.99 16.48
N THR A 116 -4.69 -12.06 16.19
CA THR A 116 -5.21 -13.41 16.35
C THR A 116 -5.24 -13.72 17.85
N VAL A 117 -6.44 -13.88 18.41
CA VAL A 117 -6.66 -14.14 19.82
C VAL A 117 -6.44 -15.62 20.13
N ALA A 118 -6.99 -16.48 19.29
CA ALA A 118 -6.87 -17.92 19.43
C ALA A 118 -6.98 -18.63 18.09
N VAL A 119 -6.22 -19.71 17.94
CA VAL A 119 -6.44 -20.74 16.93
C VAL A 119 -6.44 -22.07 17.67
N ARG A 120 -7.54 -22.82 17.59
CA ARG A 120 -7.74 -24.07 18.31
C ARG A 120 -8.21 -25.15 17.37
N THR A 121 -7.66 -26.35 17.53
CA THR A 121 -8.19 -27.54 16.87
C THR A 121 -9.40 -28.04 17.65
N LEU A 122 -10.49 -28.28 16.92
CA LEU A 122 -11.67 -28.95 17.42
C LEU A 122 -11.57 -30.42 17.02
N ASP A 123 -11.51 -31.31 17.99
CA ASP A 123 -11.41 -32.76 17.82
C ASP A 123 -12.05 -33.39 19.07
N PRO A 124 -13.39 -33.46 19.12
CA PRO A 124 -14.10 -33.89 20.33
C PRO A 124 -13.78 -35.33 20.74
N GLU A 125 -13.38 -36.19 19.80
CA GLU A 125 -12.99 -37.57 20.05
C GLU A 125 -11.65 -37.66 20.80
N ARG A 126 -10.67 -36.82 20.45
CA ARG A 126 -9.33 -36.85 21.05
C ARG A 126 -9.14 -35.86 22.20
N LEU A 127 -9.72 -34.67 22.09
CA LEU A 127 -9.52 -33.54 23.01
C LEU A 127 -10.70 -33.36 23.98
N GLY A 128 -11.85 -33.95 23.67
CA GLY A 128 -13.04 -33.89 24.51
C GLY A 128 -13.05 -34.92 25.64
N ARG A 129 -13.90 -34.68 26.64
CA ARG A 129 -14.28 -35.69 27.64
C ARG A 129 -15.64 -36.25 27.21
N GLU A 130 -15.73 -37.57 27.05
CA GLU A 130 -16.97 -38.24 26.59
C GLU A 130 -17.49 -37.71 25.24
N GLY A 131 -16.59 -37.32 24.32
CA GLY A 131 -16.96 -36.83 22.99
C GLY A 131 -17.42 -35.37 22.95
N VAL A 132 -17.23 -34.61 24.04
CA VAL A 132 -17.53 -33.18 24.13
C VAL A 132 -16.27 -32.39 24.45
N GLN A 133 -15.86 -31.49 23.56
CA GLN A 133 -14.76 -30.56 23.77
C GLN A 133 -15.29 -29.17 24.11
N LYS A 134 -14.75 -28.55 25.16
CA LYS A 134 -15.04 -27.17 25.53
C LYS A 134 -13.76 -26.35 25.49
N GLU A 135 -13.81 -25.20 24.85
CA GLU A 135 -12.71 -24.24 24.74
C GLU A 135 -13.19 -22.86 25.16
N ASP A 136 -12.48 -22.25 26.12
CA ASP A 136 -12.72 -20.86 26.53
C ASP A 136 -11.76 -19.93 25.80
N ILE A 137 -12.32 -18.89 25.18
CA ILE A 137 -11.58 -17.89 24.42
C ILE A 137 -11.54 -16.59 25.23
N PRO A 138 -10.35 -16.08 25.61
CA PRO A 138 -10.24 -14.81 26.31
C PRO A 138 -10.52 -13.63 25.37
N PRO A 139 -10.87 -12.44 25.90
CA PRO A 139 -10.93 -11.22 25.10
C PRO A 139 -9.52 -10.85 24.60
N ALA A 140 -9.45 -10.11 23.49
CA ALA A 140 -8.19 -9.57 23.00
C ALA A 140 -7.64 -8.52 23.98
N ASP A 141 -6.33 -8.56 24.24
CA ASP A 141 -5.66 -7.41 24.86
C ASP A 141 -5.53 -6.28 23.84
N LEU A 142 -6.28 -5.20 24.06
CA LEU A 142 -6.36 -4.00 23.21
C LEU A 142 -5.77 -2.77 23.90
N SER A 143 -4.74 -2.94 24.74
CA SER A 143 -4.08 -1.87 25.50
C SER A 143 -3.52 -0.74 24.62
N ASP A 144 -3.19 -1.03 23.36
CA ASP A 144 -2.69 -0.10 22.36
C ASP A 144 -3.78 0.40 21.40
N GLN A 145 -5.08 0.16 21.64
CA GLN A 145 -6.14 0.67 20.77
C GLN A 145 -6.20 2.19 20.73
N VAL A 146 -6.42 2.74 19.53
CA VAL A 146 -6.65 4.16 19.28
C VAL A 146 -7.98 4.56 19.92
N PRO A 147 -8.02 5.59 20.79
CA PRO A 147 -9.25 6.02 21.44
C PRO A 147 -10.35 6.33 20.42
N ASP A 148 -11.60 6.02 20.77
CA ASP A 148 -12.79 6.28 19.93
C ASP A 148 -12.76 5.60 18.56
N THR A 149 -12.19 4.38 18.50
CA THR A 149 -12.23 3.53 17.31
C THR A 149 -12.99 2.24 17.58
N GLU A 150 -13.77 1.77 16.62
CA GLU A 150 -14.45 0.47 16.71
C GLU A 150 -13.44 -0.69 16.67
N SER A 151 -13.75 -1.76 17.40
CA SER A 151 -13.10 -3.06 17.28
C SER A 151 -14.10 -4.10 16.79
N GLU A 152 -13.65 -5.08 16.02
CA GLU A 152 -14.48 -6.15 15.48
C GLU A 152 -13.79 -7.50 15.72
N THR A 153 -14.42 -8.39 16.47
CA THR A 153 -13.96 -9.75 16.66
C THR A 153 -14.69 -10.68 15.70
N ARG A 154 -13.92 -11.34 14.83
CA ARG A 154 -14.40 -12.35 13.89
C ARG A 154 -14.06 -13.74 14.39
N ILE A 155 -15.08 -14.59 14.46
CA ILE A 155 -14.99 -15.99 14.87
C ILE A 155 -15.20 -16.84 13.63
N LEU A 156 -14.23 -17.69 13.32
CA LEU A 156 -14.21 -18.50 12.12
C LEU A 156 -14.17 -19.98 12.51
N LEU A 157 -15.08 -20.75 11.95
CA LEU A 157 -15.19 -22.20 12.12
C LEU A 157 -15.05 -22.89 10.77
N GLN A 158 -14.20 -23.90 10.72
CA GLN A 158 -13.99 -24.72 9.53
C GLN A 158 -13.87 -26.19 9.92
N GLY A 159 -14.45 -27.07 9.11
CA GLY A 159 -14.22 -28.50 9.24
C GLY A 159 -12.86 -28.88 8.67
N THR A 160 -12.20 -29.85 9.28
CA THR A 160 -11.01 -30.48 8.73
C THR A 160 -11.49 -31.77 8.08
N PRO A 161 -11.60 -31.81 6.74
CA PRO A 161 -11.97 -33.05 6.05
C PRO A 161 -10.96 -34.13 6.46
N VAL A 162 -11.42 -35.25 7.03
CA VAL A 162 -10.59 -36.44 7.30
C VAL A 162 -10.30 -37.21 6.00
N ALA A 163 -10.00 -36.48 4.92
CA ALA A 163 -9.06 -36.91 3.91
C ALA A 163 -7.68 -36.47 4.38
N GLN A 164 -7.21 -37.10 5.46
CA GLN A 164 -5.96 -36.69 6.13
C GLN A 164 -4.71 -37.18 5.38
N MET A 165 -4.74 -37.07 4.05
CA MET A 165 -3.54 -36.92 3.25
C MET A 165 -3.65 -35.73 2.27
N THR A 166 -4.80 -35.04 2.13
CA THR A 166 -4.97 -33.79 1.38
C THR A 166 -5.27 -32.65 2.37
N GLU A 167 -4.20 -32.05 2.91
CA GLU A 167 -4.27 -30.77 3.67
C GLU A 167 -5.07 -29.73 2.88
N ASP A 168 -5.89 -28.91 3.56
CA ASP A 168 -6.84 -27.98 2.91
C ASP A 168 -6.17 -27.16 1.79
N ALA A 169 -6.75 -27.23 0.59
CA ALA A 169 -6.38 -26.35 -0.50
C ALA A 169 -6.63 -24.88 -0.10
N VAL A 170 -5.70 -23.98 -0.43
CA VAL A 170 -5.86 -22.53 -0.29
C VAL A 170 -7.17 -22.08 -0.94
N ASP A 171 -7.99 -21.36 -0.17
CA ASP A 171 -9.28 -20.82 -0.60
C ASP A 171 -9.12 -19.86 -1.79
N ALA A 172 -9.84 -20.14 -2.86
CA ALA A 172 -9.92 -19.36 -4.09
C ALA A 172 -10.14 -17.85 -3.87
N GLU A 173 -10.89 -17.44 -2.84
CA GLU A 173 -11.07 -16.02 -2.53
C GLU A 173 -9.76 -15.28 -2.24
N ARG A 174 -8.80 -15.98 -1.62
CA ARG A 174 -7.48 -15.46 -1.29
C ARG A 174 -6.52 -15.42 -2.47
N LEU A 175 -6.87 -15.99 -3.63
CA LEU A 175 -6.07 -15.91 -4.87
C LEU A 175 -6.59 -14.83 -5.83
N LYS A 176 -7.69 -14.12 -5.52
CA LYS A 176 -8.29 -13.11 -6.43
C LYS A 176 -7.30 -12.01 -6.83
N HIS A 177 -6.39 -11.61 -5.93
CA HIS A 177 -5.39 -10.57 -6.20
C HIS A 177 -4.21 -11.04 -7.07
N LEU A 178 -4.07 -12.34 -7.30
CA LEU A 178 -3.04 -12.91 -8.17
C LEU A 178 -3.39 -12.83 -9.66
N ILE A 179 -4.64 -12.49 -9.99
CA ILE A 179 -5.06 -12.19 -11.36
C ILE A 179 -4.60 -10.77 -11.71
N VAL A 180 -3.35 -10.67 -12.17
CA VAL A 180 -2.67 -9.42 -12.47
C VAL A 180 -2.60 -9.21 -13.98
N THR A 181 -2.74 -7.95 -14.41
CA THR A 181 -2.50 -7.60 -15.82
C THR A 181 -0.99 -7.43 -16.05
N PRO A 182 -0.38 -8.24 -16.94
CA PRO A 182 1.04 -8.11 -17.26
C PRO A 182 1.30 -6.77 -17.99
N SER A 183 2.46 -6.16 -17.69
CA SER A 183 2.88 -4.88 -18.27
C SER A 183 4.39 -4.66 -18.06
N GLY A 184 4.94 -3.61 -18.68
CA GLY A 184 6.32 -3.20 -18.48
C GLY A 184 7.33 -3.86 -19.42
N CYS A 185 8.57 -3.95 -18.98
CA CYS A 185 9.69 -4.56 -19.71
C CYS A 185 9.65 -6.10 -19.65
N GLY A 186 10.57 -6.81 -20.32
CA GLY A 186 10.54 -8.29 -20.40
C GLY A 186 10.63 -9.01 -19.05
N GLU A 187 11.21 -8.39 -18.03
CA GLU A 187 11.24 -8.92 -16.65
C GLU A 187 9.91 -8.63 -15.93
N GLN A 188 9.42 -7.39 -16.00
CA GLN A 188 8.19 -6.93 -15.35
C GLN A 188 6.95 -7.62 -15.92
N ASN A 189 6.94 -7.87 -17.22
CA ASN A 189 5.88 -8.59 -17.89
C ASN A 189 5.76 -10.01 -17.32
N MET A 190 6.88 -10.70 -17.10
CA MET A 190 6.89 -12.00 -16.43
C MET A 190 6.48 -11.92 -14.97
N ILE A 191 6.86 -10.87 -14.23
CA ILE A 191 6.40 -10.65 -12.84
C ILE A 191 4.88 -10.57 -12.78
N GLY A 192 4.23 -9.89 -13.73
CA GLY A 192 2.77 -9.79 -13.79
C GLY A 192 2.07 -11.04 -14.35
N MET A 193 2.71 -11.77 -15.28
CA MET A 193 2.13 -12.96 -15.91
C MET A 193 2.18 -14.19 -14.99
N THR A 194 3.28 -14.36 -14.25
CA THR A 194 3.54 -15.48 -13.33
C THR A 194 2.36 -15.79 -12.39
N PRO A 195 1.88 -14.84 -11.56
CA PRO A 195 0.83 -15.12 -10.57
C PRO A 195 -0.49 -15.54 -11.23
N THR A 196 -0.82 -14.96 -12.39
CA THR A 196 -2.03 -15.30 -13.14
C THR A 196 -1.96 -16.72 -13.71
N VAL A 197 -0.82 -17.13 -14.29
CA VAL A 197 -0.63 -18.49 -14.83
C VAL A 197 -0.78 -19.53 -13.72
N ILE A 198 -0.07 -19.35 -12.61
CA ILE A 198 -0.07 -20.35 -11.54
C ILE A 198 -1.41 -20.38 -10.79
N ALA A 199 -2.10 -19.24 -10.64
CA ALA A 199 -3.43 -19.21 -10.03
C ALA A 199 -4.45 -19.98 -10.87
N VAL A 200 -4.43 -19.82 -12.20
CA VAL A 200 -5.31 -20.59 -13.09
C VAL A 200 -5.01 -22.08 -12.99
N HIS A 201 -3.73 -22.46 -13.05
CA HIS A 201 -3.32 -23.86 -12.91
C HIS A 201 -3.77 -24.45 -11.56
N TYR A 202 -3.55 -23.74 -10.46
CA TYR A 202 -3.96 -24.18 -9.13
C TYR A 202 -5.47 -24.33 -8.98
N LEU A 203 -6.26 -23.39 -9.52
CA LEU A 203 -7.72 -23.46 -9.48
C LEU A 203 -8.27 -24.57 -10.39
N ASP A 204 -7.60 -24.86 -11.51
CA ASP A 204 -7.92 -26.00 -12.38
C ASP A 204 -7.70 -27.32 -11.64
N GLU A 205 -6.54 -27.52 -11.01
CA GLU A 205 -6.20 -28.77 -10.31
C GLU A 205 -6.98 -28.98 -9.01
N THR A 206 -7.47 -27.90 -8.38
CA THR A 206 -8.30 -27.99 -7.15
C THR A 206 -9.80 -27.89 -7.40
N GLU A 207 -10.22 -27.77 -8.66
CA GLU A 207 -11.62 -27.66 -9.08
C GLU A 207 -12.41 -26.50 -8.40
N GLN A 208 -11.72 -25.44 -7.96
CA GLN A 208 -12.34 -24.36 -7.17
C GLN A 208 -12.97 -23.22 -7.98
N TRP A 209 -13.16 -23.39 -9.30
CA TRP A 209 -13.72 -22.33 -10.15
C TRP A 209 -15.17 -21.96 -9.83
N GLU A 210 -15.97 -22.88 -9.30
CA GLU A 210 -17.34 -22.57 -8.87
C GLU A 210 -17.36 -21.53 -7.75
N LYS A 211 -16.44 -21.63 -6.80
CA LYS A 211 -16.27 -20.65 -5.70
C LYS A 211 -15.63 -19.35 -6.19
N PHE A 212 -14.69 -19.42 -7.13
CA PHE A 212 -13.99 -18.24 -7.64
C PHE A 212 -14.86 -17.37 -8.59
N GLY A 213 -15.72 -18.04 -9.35
CA GLY A 213 -16.53 -17.52 -10.45
C GLY A 213 -16.07 -18.08 -11.79
N LEU A 214 -16.88 -18.96 -12.39
CA LEU A 214 -16.58 -19.66 -13.66
C LEU A 214 -16.22 -18.68 -14.81
N GLU A 215 -16.92 -17.54 -14.87
CA GLU A 215 -16.70 -16.49 -15.86
C GLU A 215 -15.31 -15.83 -15.79
N LYS A 216 -14.64 -15.88 -14.62
CA LYS A 216 -13.32 -15.27 -14.44
C LYS A 216 -12.19 -16.07 -15.05
N ARG A 217 -12.39 -17.39 -15.25
CA ARG A 217 -11.40 -18.24 -15.92
C ARG A 217 -11.07 -17.72 -17.30
N GLN A 218 -12.10 -17.37 -18.08
CA GLN A 218 -11.90 -16.83 -19.43
C GLN A 218 -11.16 -15.48 -19.40
N GLY A 219 -11.51 -14.59 -18.47
CA GLY A 219 -10.81 -13.31 -18.29
C GLY A 219 -9.32 -13.50 -17.95
N ALA A 220 -9.01 -14.46 -17.07
CA ALA A 220 -7.63 -14.79 -16.72
C ALA A 220 -6.85 -15.37 -17.92
N LEU A 221 -7.46 -16.24 -18.73
CA LEU A 221 -6.85 -16.76 -19.96
C LEU A 221 -6.51 -15.64 -20.96
N GLU A 222 -7.38 -14.64 -21.12
CA GLU A 222 -7.08 -13.48 -21.97
C GLU A 222 -5.90 -12.64 -21.43
N LEU A 223 -5.76 -12.52 -20.10
CA LEU A 223 -4.59 -11.88 -19.49
C LEU A 223 -3.31 -12.69 -19.72
N ILE A 224 -3.37 -14.02 -19.62
CA ILE A 224 -2.22 -14.91 -19.92
C ILE A 224 -1.82 -14.78 -21.40
N LYS A 225 -2.80 -14.80 -22.33
CA LYS A 225 -2.54 -14.57 -23.77
C LYS A 225 -1.90 -13.21 -24.02
N LYS A 226 -2.43 -12.16 -23.40
CA LYS A 226 -1.87 -10.80 -23.49
C LYS A 226 -0.42 -10.76 -22.99
N GLY A 227 -0.14 -11.36 -21.83
CA GLY A 227 1.21 -11.46 -21.26
C GLY A 227 2.17 -12.22 -22.17
N TYR A 228 1.73 -13.34 -22.74
CA TYR A 228 2.50 -14.09 -23.73
C TYR A 228 2.85 -13.23 -24.95
N THR A 229 1.86 -12.57 -25.57
CA THR A 229 2.08 -11.69 -26.72
C THR A 229 3.04 -10.55 -26.39
N GLN A 230 2.91 -9.93 -25.22
CA GLN A 230 3.83 -8.88 -24.76
C GLN A 230 5.24 -9.41 -24.50
N GLN A 231 5.38 -10.63 -23.96
CA GLN A 231 6.69 -11.23 -23.71
C GLN A 231 7.47 -11.45 -24.99
N LEU A 232 6.78 -11.83 -26.08
CA LEU A 232 7.41 -12.01 -27.40
C LEU A 232 8.04 -10.72 -27.94
N ALA A 233 7.59 -9.53 -27.51
CA ALA A 233 8.20 -8.27 -27.91
C ALA A 233 9.63 -8.08 -27.35
N PHE A 234 9.99 -8.83 -26.29
CA PHE A 234 11.32 -8.81 -25.67
C PHE A 234 12.18 -10.02 -26.06
N ARG A 235 11.68 -10.87 -26.97
CA ARG A 235 12.44 -11.95 -27.58
C ARG A 235 13.48 -11.37 -28.54
N GLN A 236 14.74 -11.76 -28.35
CA GLN A 236 15.83 -11.40 -29.25
C GLN A 236 15.85 -12.32 -30.49
N PRO A 237 16.55 -11.92 -31.58
CA PRO A 237 16.70 -12.77 -32.77
C PRO A 237 17.31 -14.15 -32.48
N SER A 238 18.13 -14.27 -31.44
CA SER A 238 18.69 -15.53 -30.93
C SER A 238 17.69 -16.40 -30.16
N SER A 239 16.42 -15.99 -30.04
CA SER A 239 15.38 -16.57 -29.18
C SER A 239 15.62 -16.46 -27.67
N ALA A 240 16.61 -15.66 -27.24
CA ALA A 240 16.84 -15.34 -25.84
C ALA A 240 15.95 -14.17 -25.36
N PHE A 241 15.84 -13.99 -24.04
CA PHE A 241 15.05 -12.92 -23.43
C PHE A 241 15.89 -11.97 -22.56
N ALA A 242 15.48 -10.70 -22.50
CA ALA A 242 16.06 -9.66 -21.66
C ALA A 242 14.97 -8.68 -21.19
N ALA A 243 15.28 -7.80 -20.22
CA ALA A 243 14.40 -6.69 -19.87
C ALA A 243 14.08 -5.80 -21.09
N PHE A 244 15.09 -5.49 -21.89
CA PHE A 244 14.97 -4.67 -23.09
C PHE A 244 15.72 -5.32 -24.25
N VAL A 245 15.23 -5.16 -25.47
CA VAL A 245 15.85 -5.74 -26.68
C VAL A 245 17.30 -5.30 -26.93
N LYS A 246 17.70 -4.13 -26.39
CA LYS A 246 19.07 -3.60 -26.50
C LYS A 246 20.01 -4.06 -25.35
N ARG A 247 19.48 -4.71 -24.32
CA ARG A 247 20.27 -5.26 -23.21
C ARG A 247 20.75 -6.66 -23.60
N ALA A 248 21.92 -7.06 -23.11
CA ALA A 248 22.39 -8.43 -23.25
C ALA A 248 21.36 -9.44 -22.66
N PRO A 249 21.20 -10.62 -23.28
CA PRO A 249 20.23 -11.62 -22.85
C PRO A 249 20.59 -12.25 -21.50
N SER A 250 19.59 -12.39 -20.63
CA SER A 250 19.75 -13.04 -19.32
C SER A 250 19.48 -14.54 -19.43
N THR A 251 20.43 -15.35 -18.94
CA THR A 251 20.29 -16.81 -18.86
C THR A 251 19.14 -17.20 -17.94
N TRP A 252 19.09 -16.60 -16.76
CA TRP A 252 18.07 -16.86 -15.75
C TRP A 252 16.67 -16.49 -16.25
N LEU A 253 16.51 -15.28 -16.84
CA LEU A 253 15.21 -14.86 -17.37
C LEU A 253 14.75 -15.77 -18.51
N THR A 254 15.66 -16.16 -19.40
CA THR A 254 15.34 -17.05 -20.51
C THR A 254 14.87 -18.42 -20.00
N ALA A 255 15.57 -19.00 -19.01
CA ALA A 255 15.15 -20.25 -18.38
C ALA A 255 13.83 -20.11 -17.60
N TYR A 256 13.58 -18.96 -16.99
CA TYR A 256 12.32 -18.69 -16.30
C TYR A 256 11.13 -18.57 -17.27
N VAL A 257 11.33 -17.93 -18.43
CA VAL A 257 10.32 -17.88 -19.51
C VAL A 257 10.01 -19.29 -20.00
N VAL A 258 11.03 -20.13 -20.22
CA VAL A 258 10.84 -21.55 -20.60
C VAL A 258 10.00 -22.28 -19.55
N LYS A 259 10.29 -22.09 -18.26
CA LYS A 259 9.53 -22.68 -17.15
C LYS A 259 8.05 -22.30 -17.19
N VAL A 260 7.76 -21.00 -17.19
CA VAL A 260 6.38 -20.49 -17.16
C VAL A 260 5.62 -20.85 -18.44
N PHE A 261 6.27 -20.81 -19.60
CA PHE A 261 5.64 -21.18 -20.87
C PHE A 261 5.33 -22.68 -20.91
N SER A 262 6.20 -23.54 -20.38
CA SER A 262 5.96 -24.98 -20.33
C SER A 262 4.71 -25.31 -19.51
N LEU A 263 4.50 -24.62 -18.39
CA LEU A 263 3.25 -24.74 -17.61
C LEU A 263 2.03 -24.18 -18.36
N ALA A 264 2.21 -23.06 -19.07
CA ALA A 264 1.13 -22.37 -19.78
C ALA A 264 0.66 -23.08 -21.07
N VAL A 265 1.41 -24.06 -21.59
CA VAL A 265 1.00 -24.86 -22.78
C VAL A 265 -0.35 -25.56 -22.56
N ASN A 266 -0.67 -25.94 -21.32
CA ASN A 266 -1.96 -26.55 -20.98
C ASN A 266 -3.12 -25.54 -20.92
N LEU A 267 -2.84 -24.23 -20.97
CA LEU A 267 -3.81 -23.15 -20.80
C LEU A 267 -4.01 -22.34 -22.08
N ILE A 268 -2.94 -22.08 -22.83
CA ILE A 268 -2.94 -21.26 -24.06
C ILE A 268 -2.04 -21.87 -25.14
N ALA A 269 -2.26 -21.48 -26.40
CA ALA A 269 -1.40 -21.89 -27.51
C ALA A 269 -0.04 -21.16 -27.45
N ILE A 270 1.00 -21.86 -27.01
CA ILE A 270 2.40 -21.42 -27.03
C ILE A 270 3.06 -21.91 -28.32
N ASP A 271 3.85 -21.06 -28.98
CA ASP A 271 4.62 -21.44 -30.17
C ASP A 271 5.85 -22.28 -29.76
N SER A 272 5.83 -23.57 -30.10
CA SER A 272 6.92 -24.51 -29.80
C SER A 272 8.26 -24.08 -30.41
N GLN A 273 8.28 -23.38 -31.55
CA GLN A 273 9.53 -22.91 -32.15
C GLN A 273 10.18 -21.80 -31.32
N VAL A 274 9.38 -20.97 -30.64
CA VAL A 274 9.89 -19.96 -29.71
C VAL A 274 10.45 -20.64 -28.47
N LEU A 275 9.69 -21.55 -27.87
CA LEU A 275 10.06 -22.26 -26.64
C LEU A 275 11.34 -23.08 -26.85
N CYS A 276 11.37 -23.92 -27.89
CA CYS A 276 12.51 -24.78 -28.17
C CYS A 276 13.70 -24.02 -28.75
N GLY A 277 13.47 -22.87 -29.40
CA GLY A 277 14.53 -21.92 -29.75
C GLY A 277 15.26 -21.38 -28.52
N ALA A 278 14.52 -21.00 -27.48
CA ALA A 278 15.09 -20.56 -26.20
C ALA A 278 15.84 -21.69 -25.47
N VAL A 279 15.29 -22.91 -25.46
CA VAL A 279 15.95 -24.11 -24.94
C VAL A 279 17.27 -24.38 -25.65
N LYS A 280 17.26 -24.36 -27.00
CA LYS A 280 18.47 -24.56 -27.80
C LYS A 280 19.53 -23.50 -27.52
N TRP A 281 19.13 -22.24 -27.37
CA TRP A 281 20.04 -21.15 -27.02
C TRP A 281 20.68 -21.34 -25.64
N LEU A 282 19.91 -21.74 -24.62
CA LEU A 282 20.44 -22.03 -23.29
C LEU A 282 21.53 -23.11 -23.34
N ILE A 283 21.28 -24.20 -24.08
CA ILE A 283 22.21 -25.33 -24.18
C ILE A 283 23.48 -24.94 -24.94
N LEU A 284 23.36 -24.28 -26.09
CA LEU A 284 24.51 -24.01 -26.96
C LEU A 284 25.36 -22.82 -26.49
N GLU A 285 24.73 -21.78 -25.96
CA GLU A 285 25.42 -20.52 -25.67
C GLU A 285 25.73 -20.35 -24.18
N LYS A 286 24.99 -21.01 -23.28
CA LYS A 286 25.05 -20.76 -21.83
C LYS A 286 25.44 -21.96 -20.98
N GLN A 287 25.47 -23.18 -21.54
CA GLN A 287 26.00 -24.35 -20.85
C GLN A 287 27.50 -24.50 -21.10
N LYS A 288 28.28 -24.56 -20.03
CA LYS A 288 29.70 -24.91 -20.08
C LYS A 288 29.90 -26.40 -20.37
N PRO A 289 31.11 -26.80 -20.83
CA PRO A 289 31.40 -28.20 -21.14
C PRO A 289 31.22 -29.17 -19.95
N ASP A 290 31.43 -28.68 -18.73
CA ASP A 290 31.29 -29.38 -17.45
C ASP A 290 29.83 -29.49 -16.96
N GLY A 291 28.86 -28.89 -17.69
CA GLY A 291 27.44 -28.96 -17.37
C GLY A 291 26.88 -27.72 -16.66
N VAL A 292 27.73 -26.80 -16.20
CA VAL A 292 27.33 -25.59 -15.48
C VAL A 292 26.64 -24.59 -16.42
N PHE A 293 25.53 -23.98 -15.98
CA PHE A 293 24.93 -22.86 -16.69
C PHE A 293 25.42 -21.52 -16.14
N GLN A 294 25.90 -20.63 -17.03
CA GLN A 294 26.44 -19.32 -16.65
C GLN A 294 25.45 -18.19 -16.94
N GLU A 295 25.34 -17.23 -16.00
CA GLU A 295 24.63 -15.96 -16.20
C GLU A 295 25.63 -14.85 -16.58
N ASP A 296 25.44 -14.27 -17.75
CA ASP A 296 26.30 -13.21 -18.31
C ASP A 296 25.68 -11.82 -18.19
N ALA A 297 24.36 -11.74 -18.05
CA ALA A 297 23.63 -10.49 -17.94
C ALA A 297 22.52 -10.63 -16.88
N PRO A 298 22.83 -10.41 -15.60
CA PRO A 298 21.85 -10.52 -14.52
C PRO A 298 20.63 -9.62 -14.78
N VAL A 299 19.47 -10.05 -14.29
CA VAL A 299 18.23 -9.27 -14.38
C VAL A 299 18.35 -7.92 -13.70
N ILE A 300 17.58 -6.93 -14.15
CA ILE A 300 17.50 -5.60 -13.50
C ILE A 300 16.78 -5.76 -12.15
N HIS A 301 15.69 -6.54 -12.13
CA HIS A 301 14.92 -6.86 -10.94
C HIS A 301 15.54 -8.01 -10.15
N GLN A 302 16.64 -7.76 -9.42
CA GLN A 302 17.33 -8.77 -8.60
C GLN A 302 16.46 -9.38 -7.49
N GLU A 303 15.32 -8.78 -7.17
CA GLU A 303 14.33 -9.33 -6.26
C GLU A 303 13.50 -10.46 -6.88
N MET A 304 13.41 -10.55 -8.22
CA MET A 304 12.56 -11.55 -8.89
C MET A 304 13.18 -12.96 -8.93
N ILE A 305 14.46 -13.08 -8.60
CA ILE A 305 15.21 -14.36 -8.62
C ILE A 305 15.19 -15.09 -7.27
N GLY A 306 14.48 -14.58 -6.26
CA GLY A 306 14.27 -15.27 -5.00
C GLY A 306 15.57 -15.62 -4.26
N GLY A 307 15.68 -16.86 -3.79
CA GLY A 307 16.85 -17.37 -3.06
C GLY A 307 18.15 -17.46 -3.86
N LEU A 308 18.11 -17.29 -5.19
CA LEU A 308 19.29 -17.24 -6.08
C LEU A 308 20.06 -15.92 -6.00
N ARG A 309 19.51 -14.88 -5.34
CA ARG A 309 20.19 -13.59 -5.18
C ARG A 309 21.47 -13.68 -4.33
N ASN A 310 21.56 -14.67 -3.46
CA ASN A 310 22.74 -14.85 -2.61
C ASN A 310 23.88 -15.50 -3.42
N ASN A 311 25.06 -14.88 -3.38
CA ASN A 311 26.23 -15.28 -4.19
C ASN A 311 26.88 -16.61 -3.75
N ASN A 312 26.57 -17.12 -2.55
CA ASN A 312 27.09 -18.41 -2.10
C ASN A 312 26.37 -19.56 -2.83
N GLU A 313 27.14 -20.47 -3.44
CA GLU A 313 26.65 -21.63 -4.20
C GLU A 313 25.82 -21.26 -5.44
N LYS A 314 26.05 -20.06 -5.99
CA LYS A 314 25.29 -19.50 -7.12
C LYS A 314 25.24 -20.43 -8.34
N ASP A 315 26.38 -21.02 -8.71
CA ASP A 315 26.46 -21.89 -9.90
C ASP A 315 25.65 -23.17 -9.74
N MET A 316 25.59 -23.73 -8.51
CA MET A 316 24.76 -24.91 -8.18
C MET A 316 23.28 -24.55 -8.27
N ALA A 317 22.87 -23.46 -7.64
CA ALA A 317 21.47 -23.03 -7.63
C ALA A 317 20.96 -22.65 -9.02
N LEU A 318 21.77 -21.91 -9.81
CA LEU A 318 21.41 -21.55 -11.18
C LEU A 318 21.35 -22.78 -12.10
N THR A 319 22.31 -23.70 -11.99
CA THR A 319 22.32 -24.92 -12.81
C THR A 319 21.11 -25.79 -12.48
N ALA A 320 20.76 -25.96 -11.20
CA ALA A 320 19.55 -26.67 -10.79
C ALA A 320 18.28 -25.99 -11.32
N PHE A 321 18.18 -24.67 -11.23
CA PHE A 321 17.05 -23.90 -11.74
C PHE A 321 16.86 -24.09 -13.25
N VAL A 322 17.93 -23.92 -14.04
CA VAL A 322 17.87 -24.11 -15.50
C VAL A 322 17.53 -25.57 -15.83
N LEU A 323 18.11 -26.55 -15.12
CA LEU A 323 17.83 -27.96 -15.31
C LEU A 323 16.35 -28.30 -15.07
N ILE A 324 15.72 -27.74 -14.04
CA ILE A 324 14.28 -27.91 -13.79
C ILE A 324 13.47 -27.35 -14.97
N SER A 325 13.79 -26.14 -15.45
CA SER A 325 13.10 -25.54 -16.60
C SER A 325 13.25 -26.39 -17.87
N LEU A 326 14.42 -26.97 -18.11
CA LEU A 326 14.67 -27.84 -19.25
C LEU A 326 13.92 -29.17 -19.14
N GLN A 327 13.75 -29.70 -17.93
CA GLN A 327 12.96 -30.91 -17.68
C GLN A 327 11.46 -30.66 -17.87
N GLU A 328 10.93 -29.52 -17.41
CA GLU A 328 9.51 -29.17 -17.63
C GLU A 328 9.18 -28.93 -19.11
N ALA A 329 10.15 -28.48 -19.91
CA ALA A 329 10.00 -28.30 -21.36
C ALA A 329 10.37 -29.55 -22.19
N LYS A 330 10.78 -30.65 -21.54
CA LYS A 330 11.39 -31.80 -22.21
C LYS A 330 10.47 -32.40 -23.25
N ASP A 331 9.24 -32.74 -22.87
CA ASP A 331 8.28 -33.44 -23.73
C ASP A 331 7.87 -32.61 -24.95
N ILE A 332 7.95 -31.26 -24.85
CA ILE A 332 7.60 -30.35 -25.94
C ILE A 332 8.76 -30.21 -26.94
N CYS A 333 10.01 -30.27 -26.46
CA CYS A 333 11.21 -29.98 -27.25
C CYS A 333 12.08 -31.19 -27.57
N GLU A 334 11.70 -32.40 -27.14
CA GLU A 334 12.47 -33.63 -27.33
C GLU A 334 12.76 -33.90 -28.82
N GLU A 335 11.77 -33.72 -29.69
CA GLU A 335 11.92 -33.92 -31.14
C GLU A 335 12.67 -32.78 -31.85
N GLN A 336 12.70 -31.58 -31.26
CA GLN A 336 13.28 -30.39 -31.89
C GLN A 336 14.75 -30.16 -31.50
N VAL A 337 15.17 -30.63 -30.32
CA VAL A 337 16.49 -30.36 -29.74
C VAL A 337 17.15 -31.67 -29.30
N ASN A 338 17.81 -32.36 -30.24
CA ASN A 338 18.51 -33.63 -29.99
C ASN A 338 19.58 -33.57 -28.88
N SER A 339 20.13 -32.39 -28.59
CA SER A 339 21.12 -32.20 -27.52
C SER A 339 20.52 -32.07 -26.12
N LEU A 340 19.19 -31.99 -25.99
CA LEU A 340 18.51 -31.77 -24.71
C LEU A 340 18.76 -32.89 -23.69
N PRO A 341 18.63 -34.20 -24.02
CA PRO A 341 18.92 -35.27 -23.06
C PRO A 341 20.40 -35.28 -22.60
N GLY A 342 21.32 -34.99 -23.52
CA GLY A 342 22.76 -34.90 -23.21
C GLY A 342 23.07 -33.70 -22.31
N SER A 343 22.41 -32.56 -22.53
CA SER A 343 22.53 -31.36 -21.69
C SER A 343 22.03 -31.61 -20.27
N ILE A 344 20.85 -32.22 -20.13
CA ILE A 344 20.24 -32.61 -18.85
C ILE A 344 21.17 -33.56 -18.07
N THR A 345 21.76 -34.54 -18.76
CA THR A 345 22.68 -35.51 -18.16
C THR A 345 23.90 -34.82 -17.56
N LYS A 346 24.56 -33.95 -18.33
CA LYS A 346 25.75 -33.20 -17.87
C LYS A 346 25.46 -32.30 -16.67
N ALA A 347 24.35 -31.56 -16.70
CA ALA A 347 23.95 -30.73 -15.58
C ALA A 347 23.65 -31.59 -14.33
N GLY A 348 22.99 -32.73 -14.51
CA GLY A 348 22.76 -33.70 -13.43
C GLY A 348 24.05 -34.28 -12.84
N ASP A 349 25.04 -34.61 -13.67
CA ASP A 349 26.35 -35.11 -13.24
C ASP A 349 27.09 -34.06 -12.39
N PHE A 350 27.08 -32.81 -12.83
CA PHE A 350 27.67 -31.69 -12.09
C PHE A 350 26.99 -31.50 -10.72
N LEU A 351 25.66 -31.52 -10.67
CA LEU A 351 24.92 -31.37 -9.42
C LEU A 351 25.17 -32.54 -8.47
N GLU A 352 25.16 -33.78 -8.96
CA GLU A 352 25.38 -34.98 -8.16
C GLU A 352 26.79 -34.99 -7.54
N ALA A 353 27.82 -34.68 -8.34
CA ALA A 353 29.22 -34.67 -7.88
C ALA A 353 29.48 -33.65 -6.76
N ASN A 354 28.76 -32.52 -6.76
CA ASN A 354 28.96 -31.42 -5.83
C ASN A 354 27.91 -31.34 -4.70
N TYR A 355 26.88 -32.19 -4.73
CA TYR A 355 25.71 -32.11 -3.82
C TYR A 355 26.10 -32.21 -2.33
N MET A 356 27.06 -33.07 -2.00
CA MET A 356 27.45 -33.30 -0.60
C MET A 356 28.10 -32.08 0.05
N ASN A 357 28.69 -31.19 -0.75
CA ASN A 357 29.38 -30.00 -0.28
C ASN A 357 28.43 -28.82 0.02
N LEU A 358 27.16 -28.92 -0.39
CA LEU A 358 26.16 -27.88 -0.19
C LEU A 358 25.89 -27.62 1.30
N GLN A 359 25.82 -26.35 1.68
CA GLN A 359 25.61 -25.89 3.05
C GLN A 359 24.24 -25.24 3.24
N ARG A 360 23.71 -24.56 2.23
CA ARG A 360 22.44 -23.83 2.34
C ARG A 360 21.25 -24.77 2.13
N SER A 361 20.26 -24.67 3.01
CA SER A 361 19.01 -25.42 2.90
C SER A 361 18.30 -25.14 1.57
N TYR A 362 18.34 -23.89 1.10
CA TYR A 362 17.80 -23.49 -0.19
C TYR A 362 18.43 -24.26 -1.35
N THR A 363 19.77 -24.29 -1.43
CA THR A 363 20.49 -24.95 -2.53
C THR A 363 20.28 -26.46 -2.49
N VAL A 364 20.24 -27.06 -1.29
CA VAL A 364 19.94 -28.48 -1.10
C VAL A 364 18.53 -28.82 -1.62
N ALA A 365 17.53 -27.98 -1.33
CA ALA A 365 16.16 -28.22 -1.75
C ALA A 365 15.96 -28.13 -3.27
N ILE A 366 16.42 -27.04 -3.91
CA ILE A 366 16.28 -26.87 -5.37
C ILE A 366 17.06 -27.93 -6.16
N ALA A 367 18.30 -28.23 -5.77
CA ALA A 367 19.09 -29.27 -6.42
C ALA A 367 18.52 -30.68 -6.11
N GLY A 368 17.93 -30.86 -4.93
CA GLY A 368 17.23 -32.08 -4.56
C GLY A 368 16.08 -32.38 -5.50
N TYR A 369 15.23 -31.39 -5.78
CA TYR A 369 14.15 -31.54 -6.75
C TYR A 369 14.66 -31.86 -8.16
N ALA A 370 15.67 -31.13 -8.64
CA ALA A 370 16.26 -31.37 -9.96
C ALA A 370 16.79 -32.80 -10.11
N LEU A 371 17.47 -33.34 -9.08
CA LEU A 371 17.97 -34.71 -9.05
C LEU A 371 16.86 -35.76 -8.84
N ALA A 372 15.78 -35.42 -8.12
CA ALA A 372 14.63 -36.30 -7.93
C ALA A 372 13.90 -36.58 -9.25
N GLN A 373 13.73 -35.56 -10.12
CA GLN A 373 13.15 -35.71 -11.45
C GLN A 373 13.97 -36.68 -12.33
N MET A 374 15.29 -36.69 -12.18
CA MET A 374 16.19 -37.61 -12.87
C MET A 374 16.30 -39.00 -12.18
N GLY A 375 15.65 -39.21 -11.04
CA GLY A 375 15.77 -40.43 -10.25
C GLY A 375 17.15 -40.67 -9.63
N ARG A 376 17.93 -39.60 -9.43
CA ARG A 376 19.31 -39.62 -8.88
C ARG A 376 19.41 -39.20 -7.42
N LEU A 377 18.35 -38.64 -6.83
CA LEU A 377 18.32 -38.31 -5.40
C LEU A 377 18.15 -39.59 -4.56
N LYS A 378 19.26 -40.30 -4.29
CA LYS A 378 19.29 -41.59 -3.58
C LYS A 378 20.44 -41.66 -2.57
N GLY A 379 20.38 -42.65 -1.67
CA GLY A 379 21.45 -42.97 -0.73
C GLY A 379 21.90 -41.76 0.12
N PRO A 380 23.20 -41.40 0.12
CA PRO A 380 23.72 -40.30 0.94
C PRO A 380 23.15 -38.92 0.55
N LEU A 381 22.80 -38.70 -0.73
CA LEU A 381 22.22 -37.44 -1.19
C LEU A 381 20.79 -37.28 -0.66
N LEU A 382 19.98 -38.34 -0.71
CA LEU A 382 18.64 -38.33 -0.13
C LEU A 382 18.68 -38.15 1.39
N ASN A 383 19.63 -38.81 2.08
CA ASN A 383 19.79 -38.63 3.51
C ASN A 383 20.17 -37.17 3.87
N LYS A 384 21.07 -36.54 3.10
CA LYS A 384 21.40 -35.11 3.26
C LYS A 384 20.16 -34.24 3.04
N PHE A 385 19.39 -34.51 1.98
CA PHE A 385 18.14 -33.78 1.70
C PHE A 385 17.17 -33.83 2.88
N LEU A 386 16.87 -35.02 3.41
CA LEU A 386 15.94 -35.22 4.52
C LEU A 386 16.45 -34.64 5.85
N THR A 387 17.74 -34.82 6.16
CA THR A 387 18.35 -34.29 7.41
C THR A 387 18.53 -32.78 7.42
N THR A 388 18.51 -32.14 6.25
CA THR A 388 18.51 -30.67 6.14
C THR A 388 17.17 -30.07 6.56
N ALA A 389 16.08 -30.85 6.55
CA ALA A 389 14.78 -30.39 7.02
C ALA A 389 14.82 -30.15 8.54
N LYS A 390 14.53 -28.92 8.97
CA LYS A 390 14.33 -28.61 10.38
C LYS A 390 12.93 -29.02 10.82
N ASP A 391 12.86 -29.56 12.03
CA ASP A 391 11.64 -30.08 12.66
C ASP A 391 10.84 -31.06 11.78
N LYS A 392 11.50 -31.66 10.78
CA LYS A 392 10.92 -32.54 9.76
C LYS A 392 9.74 -31.91 8.98
N ASN A 393 9.68 -30.59 8.87
CA ASN A 393 8.59 -29.91 8.17
C ASN A 393 9.03 -28.78 7.22
N ARG A 394 10.26 -28.28 7.30
CA ARG A 394 10.71 -27.16 6.46
C ARG A 394 12.19 -27.16 6.17
N TRP A 395 12.55 -26.56 5.04
CA TRP A 395 13.94 -26.27 4.66
C TRP A 395 14.16 -24.77 4.81
N GLU A 396 14.87 -24.38 5.85
CA GLU A 396 15.07 -22.96 6.20
C GLU A 396 16.55 -22.58 6.31
N ASP A 397 16.86 -21.38 5.84
CA ASP A 397 18.13 -20.68 6.07
C ASP A 397 17.88 -19.43 6.94
N PRO A 398 18.89 -18.93 7.67
CA PRO A 398 18.81 -17.63 8.34
C PRO A 398 18.62 -16.51 7.31
N GLY A 399 17.58 -15.68 7.47
CA GLY A 399 17.32 -14.55 6.57
C GLY A 399 15.85 -14.39 6.21
N LYS A 400 15.57 -14.06 4.93
CA LYS A 400 14.21 -13.75 4.47
C LYS A 400 13.33 -15.00 4.44
N GLN A 401 12.18 -14.93 5.12
CA GLN A 401 11.20 -16.01 5.20
C GLN A 401 10.66 -16.46 3.83
N LEU A 402 10.57 -15.54 2.85
CA LEU A 402 10.17 -15.88 1.47
C LEU A 402 11.08 -16.90 0.80
N TYR A 403 12.39 -16.88 1.10
CA TYR A 403 13.33 -17.85 0.54
C TYR A 403 13.15 -19.23 1.17
N ASN A 404 12.72 -19.28 2.44
CA ASN A 404 12.41 -20.53 3.14
C ASN A 404 11.10 -21.15 2.61
N VAL A 405 10.10 -20.32 2.28
CA VAL A 405 8.87 -20.77 1.59
C VAL A 405 9.23 -21.35 0.22
N GLU A 406 10.06 -20.65 -0.56
CA GLU A 406 10.50 -21.11 -1.88
C GLU A 406 11.30 -22.43 -1.77
N ALA A 407 12.27 -22.52 -0.86
CA ALA A 407 13.06 -23.74 -0.61
C ALA A 407 12.17 -24.92 -0.21
N THR A 408 11.28 -24.71 0.75
CA THR A 408 10.37 -25.76 1.23
C THR A 408 9.40 -26.19 0.14
N SER A 409 9.01 -25.30 -0.78
CA SER A 409 8.18 -25.63 -1.94
C SER A 409 8.91 -26.54 -2.94
N TYR A 410 10.19 -26.28 -3.22
CA TYR A 410 11.04 -27.21 -4.00
C TYR A 410 11.17 -28.56 -3.30
N ALA A 411 11.37 -28.57 -1.97
CA ALA A 411 11.47 -29.81 -1.22
C ALA A 411 10.17 -30.63 -1.25
N LEU A 412 9.00 -29.97 -1.14
CA LEU A 412 7.71 -30.64 -1.30
C LEU A 412 7.57 -31.29 -2.68
N LEU A 413 7.89 -30.58 -3.75
CA LEU A 413 7.89 -31.14 -5.11
C LEU A 413 8.85 -32.33 -5.24
N ALA A 414 10.02 -32.28 -4.59
CA ALA A 414 10.96 -33.40 -4.56
C ALA A 414 10.38 -34.63 -3.84
N LEU A 415 9.70 -34.45 -2.70
CA LEU A 415 9.05 -35.54 -1.95
C LEU A 415 7.91 -36.18 -2.76
N LEU A 416 7.07 -35.35 -3.41
CA LEU A 416 6.01 -35.83 -4.30
C LEU A 416 6.59 -36.63 -5.48
N GLN A 417 7.67 -36.15 -6.09
CA GLN A 417 8.38 -36.85 -7.17
C GLN A 417 8.96 -38.20 -6.70
N LEU A 418 9.43 -38.28 -5.46
CA LEU A 418 9.92 -39.51 -4.83
C LEU A 418 8.79 -40.43 -4.35
N LYS A 419 7.54 -39.95 -4.35
CA LYS A 419 6.35 -40.62 -3.80
C LYS A 419 6.48 -40.95 -2.30
N ASP A 420 7.18 -40.11 -1.55
CA ASP A 420 7.33 -40.22 -0.10
C ASP A 420 6.20 -39.48 0.62
N PHE A 421 4.98 -40.03 0.52
CA PHE A 421 3.77 -39.40 1.06
C PHE A 421 3.71 -39.39 2.59
N ASP A 422 4.56 -40.14 3.29
CA ASP A 422 4.60 -40.15 4.75
C ASP A 422 5.24 -38.88 5.32
N PHE A 423 6.21 -38.29 4.59
CA PHE A 423 6.91 -37.06 4.99
C PHE A 423 6.21 -35.78 4.52
N VAL A 424 5.27 -35.89 3.57
CA VAL A 424 4.59 -34.75 2.93
C VAL A 424 3.65 -33.96 3.86
N PRO A 425 2.79 -34.58 4.70
CA PRO A 425 1.77 -33.83 5.45
C PRO A 425 2.33 -32.76 6.40
N PRO A 426 3.40 -33.01 7.18
CA PRO A 426 4.02 -31.95 8.00
C PRO A 426 4.52 -30.77 7.18
N VAL A 427 5.03 -31.01 5.97
CA VAL A 427 5.58 -29.98 5.08
C VAL A 427 4.46 -29.11 4.50
N VAL A 428 3.39 -29.74 4.02
CA VAL A 428 2.24 -29.01 3.49
C VAL A 428 1.55 -28.21 4.59
N ARG A 429 1.39 -28.79 5.79
CA ARG A 429 0.86 -28.08 6.96
C ARG A 429 1.67 -26.83 7.26
N TRP A 430 3.00 -26.95 7.29
CA TRP A 430 3.87 -25.80 7.53
C TRP A 430 3.71 -24.71 6.47
N LEU A 431 3.64 -25.08 5.17
CA LEU A 431 3.42 -24.15 4.07
C LEU A 431 2.06 -23.42 4.19
N ASN A 432 1.00 -24.15 4.56
CA ASN A 432 -0.32 -23.59 4.80
C ASN A 432 -0.35 -22.65 6.03
N GLU A 433 0.34 -23.03 7.11
CA GLU A 433 0.49 -22.23 8.33
C GLU A 433 1.25 -20.92 8.09
N GLN A 434 2.11 -20.83 7.06
CA GLN A 434 2.77 -19.59 6.69
C GLN A 434 1.77 -18.51 6.22
N ARG A 435 0.54 -18.90 5.83
CA ARG A 435 -0.51 -17.99 5.35
C ARG A 435 0.00 -17.03 4.27
N TYR A 436 0.89 -17.52 3.41
CA TYR A 436 1.47 -16.75 2.32
C TYR A 436 0.64 -16.93 1.05
N TYR A 437 -0.04 -15.86 0.62
CA TYR A 437 -0.99 -15.90 -0.51
C TYR A 437 -0.43 -15.30 -1.80
N GLY A 438 0.90 -15.13 -1.89
CA GLY A 438 1.55 -14.57 -3.07
C GLY A 438 1.34 -13.06 -3.28
N GLY A 439 2.14 -12.48 -4.17
CA GLY A 439 2.16 -11.03 -4.43
C GLY A 439 3.08 -10.26 -3.47
N GLY A 440 3.39 -9.01 -3.81
CA GLY A 440 4.36 -8.16 -3.08
C GLY A 440 5.76 -8.10 -3.71
N TYR A 441 6.58 -7.14 -3.25
CA TYR A 441 7.91 -6.90 -3.79
C TYR A 441 8.87 -8.07 -3.50
N GLY A 442 9.54 -8.58 -4.53
CA GLY A 442 10.51 -9.68 -4.43
C GLY A 442 9.93 -11.06 -4.15
N SER A 443 8.65 -11.28 -4.48
CA SER A 443 7.90 -12.49 -4.12
C SER A 443 7.56 -13.40 -5.32
N THR A 444 8.08 -13.07 -6.51
CA THR A 444 7.79 -13.75 -7.78
C THR A 444 8.07 -15.26 -7.72
N GLN A 445 9.28 -15.68 -7.31
CA GLN A 445 9.61 -17.11 -7.19
C GLN A 445 8.80 -17.80 -6.09
N ALA A 446 8.72 -17.20 -4.90
CA ALA A 446 8.00 -17.80 -3.77
C ALA A 446 6.52 -18.02 -4.09
N THR A 447 5.88 -17.06 -4.78
CA THR A 447 4.48 -17.18 -5.24
C THR A 447 4.32 -18.31 -6.25
N PHE A 448 5.19 -18.37 -7.25
CA PHE A 448 5.09 -19.42 -8.27
C PHE A 448 5.30 -20.81 -7.66
N MET A 449 6.35 -20.98 -6.88
CA MET A 449 6.76 -22.29 -6.37
C MET A 449 5.78 -22.86 -5.34
N VAL A 450 5.25 -22.03 -4.44
CA VAL A 450 4.32 -22.53 -3.40
C VAL A 450 3.03 -23.07 -4.01
N PHE A 451 2.43 -22.34 -4.97
CA PHE A 451 1.20 -22.79 -5.61
C PHE A 451 1.44 -23.93 -6.59
N GLN A 452 2.61 -24.02 -7.23
CA GLN A 452 2.98 -25.20 -8.01
C GLN A 452 3.07 -26.44 -7.13
N ALA A 453 3.74 -26.35 -5.97
CA ALA A 453 3.90 -27.46 -5.06
C ALA A 453 2.57 -27.91 -4.44
N LEU A 454 1.73 -26.96 -4.02
CA LEU A 454 0.41 -27.26 -3.47
C LEU A 454 -0.56 -27.82 -4.52
N ALA A 455 -0.53 -27.32 -5.77
CA ALA A 455 -1.32 -27.91 -6.86
C ALA A 455 -0.94 -29.38 -7.10
N GLN A 456 0.38 -29.65 -7.18
CA GLN A 456 0.87 -31.02 -7.41
C GLN A 456 0.48 -31.96 -6.26
N TYR A 457 0.51 -31.48 -5.02
CA TYR A 457 0.07 -32.25 -3.86
C TYR A 457 -1.42 -32.64 -3.96
N GLN A 458 -2.30 -31.70 -4.32
CA GLN A 458 -3.73 -31.97 -4.46
C GLN A 458 -4.02 -32.97 -5.60
N LYS A 459 -3.21 -32.94 -6.66
CA LYS A 459 -3.30 -33.87 -7.78
C LYS A 459 -2.92 -35.30 -7.41
N ASP A 460 -1.91 -35.49 -6.56
CA ASP A 460 -1.25 -36.78 -6.37
C ASP A 460 -1.78 -37.58 -5.16
N VAL A 461 -2.58 -36.99 -4.25
CA VAL A 461 -2.91 -37.61 -2.95
C VAL A 461 -4.42 -37.95 -2.79
N PRO A 462 -4.81 -39.19 -2.40
CA PRO A 462 -6.22 -39.64 -2.35
C PRO A 462 -7.00 -39.33 -1.05
N ASP A 463 -8.33 -39.18 -1.15
CA ASP A 463 -9.27 -38.86 -0.05
C ASP A 463 -9.75 -40.06 0.82
N HIS A 464 -9.98 -39.80 2.13
CA HIS A 464 -10.65 -40.70 3.10
C HIS A 464 -11.89 -40.02 3.76
N LYS A 465 -12.77 -40.83 4.40
CA LYS A 465 -14.13 -40.44 4.89
C LYS A 465 -14.27 -40.48 6.42
N GLU A 466 -14.74 -39.37 7.01
CA GLU A 466 -15.89 -39.19 7.95
C GLU A 466 -15.73 -37.86 8.73
N LEU A 467 -16.58 -36.85 8.44
CA LEU A 467 -16.64 -35.58 9.19
C LEU A 467 -18.10 -35.24 9.54
N ASN A 468 -18.40 -35.11 10.84
CA ASN A 468 -19.70 -34.74 11.38
C ASN A 468 -19.55 -34.06 12.77
N LEU A 469 -19.30 -32.75 12.77
CA LEU A 469 -19.11 -31.92 13.96
C LEU A 469 -20.28 -30.97 14.20
N ASP A 470 -20.74 -30.86 15.44
CA ASP A 470 -21.70 -29.86 15.91
C ASP A 470 -20.98 -28.89 16.86
N VAL A 471 -20.93 -27.60 16.50
CA VAL A 471 -20.16 -26.57 17.21
C VAL A 471 -21.09 -25.46 17.67
N SER A 472 -21.08 -25.16 18.97
CA SER A 472 -21.88 -24.11 19.58
C SER A 472 -21.02 -23.03 20.24
N LEU A 473 -21.38 -21.77 20.00
CA LEU A 473 -20.73 -20.56 20.50
C LEU A 473 -21.66 -19.87 21.51
N GLN A 474 -21.12 -19.48 22.66
CA GLN A 474 -21.85 -18.73 23.69
C GLN A 474 -21.16 -17.41 24.00
N LEU A 475 -21.66 -16.33 23.37
CA LEU A 475 -21.21 -14.95 23.55
C LEU A 475 -22.00 -14.26 24.68
N PRO A 476 -21.36 -13.59 25.65
CA PRO A 476 -22.07 -12.89 26.72
C PRO A 476 -22.98 -11.75 26.23
N SER A 477 -22.62 -11.05 25.16
CA SER A 477 -23.44 -9.99 24.54
C SER A 477 -24.75 -10.49 23.89
N ARG A 478 -24.89 -11.81 23.65
CA ARG A 478 -26.06 -12.41 22.99
C ARG A 478 -26.85 -13.31 23.96
N SER A 479 -28.17 -13.30 23.84
CA SER A 479 -29.07 -14.08 24.70
C SER A 479 -29.22 -15.55 24.29
N SER A 480 -28.94 -15.90 23.03
CA SER A 480 -29.05 -17.27 22.51
C SER A 480 -27.70 -17.83 22.05
N LYS A 481 -27.54 -19.15 22.16
CA LYS A 481 -26.38 -19.88 21.63
C LYS A 481 -26.44 -19.91 20.10
N ILE A 482 -25.29 -19.73 19.46
CA ILE A 482 -25.14 -19.88 18.01
C ILE A 482 -24.60 -21.28 17.74
N THR A 483 -25.30 -22.08 16.96
CA THR A 483 -24.91 -23.48 16.70
C THR A 483 -24.73 -23.71 15.20
N HIS A 484 -23.63 -24.33 14.83
CA HIS A 484 -23.23 -24.66 13.47
C HIS A 484 -22.92 -26.15 13.34
N ARG A 485 -23.48 -26.81 12.33
CA ARG A 485 -23.12 -28.18 11.96
C ARG A 485 -22.18 -28.21 10.77
N ILE A 486 -21.19 -29.07 10.85
CA ILE A 486 -20.12 -29.25 9.87
C ILE A 486 -20.10 -30.72 9.46
N HIS A 487 -20.66 -30.99 8.29
CA HIS A 487 -20.59 -32.29 7.62
C HIS A 487 -19.47 -32.29 6.58
N TRP A 488 -19.06 -33.47 6.12
CA TRP A 488 -18.10 -33.66 5.03
C TRP A 488 -18.39 -32.78 3.81
N GLU A 489 -19.64 -32.72 3.33
CA GLU A 489 -20.00 -31.92 2.15
C GLU A 489 -19.77 -30.41 2.35
N SER A 490 -19.67 -30.00 3.62
CA SER A 490 -19.49 -28.62 4.05
C SER A 490 -18.18 -28.41 4.81
N ALA A 491 -17.22 -29.34 4.73
CA ALA A 491 -15.97 -29.30 5.48
C ALA A 491 -15.19 -28.01 5.20
N SER A 492 -15.05 -27.69 3.91
CA SER A 492 -14.35 -26.49 3.41
C SER A 492 -15.17 -25.20 3.47
N LEU A 493 -16.42 -25.24 3.93
CA LEU A 493 -17.24 -24.04 4.07
C LEU A 493 -16.87 -23.32 5.36
N LEU A 494 -16.21 -22.17 5.22
CA LEU A 494 -15.86 -21.28 6.32
C LEU A 494 -17.12 -20.63 6.89
N ARG A 495 -17.47 -20.94 8.14
CA ARG A 495 -18.54 -20.25 8.87
C ARG A 495 -17.93 -19.10 9.65
N SER A 496 -18.50 -17.90 9.50
CA SER A 496 -18.03 -16.68 10.14
C SER A 496 -19.12 -16.04 10.97
N GLU A 497 -18.79 -15.67 12.21
CA GLU A 497 -19.60 -14.83 13.08
C GLU A 497 -18.81 -13.57 13.45
N GLU A 498 -19.51 -12.44 13.58
CA GLU A 498 -18.90 -11.15 13.89
C GLU A 498 -19.56 -10.53 15.13
N THR A 499 -18.74 -9.92 15.98
CA THR A 499 -19.18 -9.10 17.11
C THR A 499 -18.36 -7.82 17.20
N LYS A 500 -19.02 -6.70 17.53
CA LYS A 500 -18.36 -5.40 17.76
C LYS A 500 -17.81 -5.26 19.19
N GLU A 501 -18.14 -6.19 20.08
CA GLU A 501 -17.67 -6.19 21.46
C GLU A 501 -16.45 -7.10 21.60
N ASN A 502 -15.41 -6.61 22.28
CA ASN A 502 -14.22 -7.40 22.62
C ASN A 502 -14.41 -8.09 23.98
N GLU A 503 -15.11 -9.21 23.97
CA GLU A 503 -15.44 -10.02 25.15
C GLU A 503 -14.95 -11.46 25.02
N GLY A 504 -14.73 -12.13 26.16
CA GLY A 504 -14.42 -13.56 26.17
C GLY A 504 -15.68 -14.41 25.97
N PHE A 505 -15.56 -15.57 25.34
CA PHE A 505 -16.68 -16.47 25.05
C PHE A 505 -16.26 -17.94 25.08
N THR A 506 -17.23 -18.84 25.18
CA THR A 506 -16.99 -20.29 25.23
C THR A 506 -17.46 -20.97 23.94
N VAL A 507 -16.68 -21.93 23.46
CA VAL A 507 -17.00 -22.81 22.33
C VAL A 507 -17.16 -24.25 22.83
N THR A 508 -18.23 -24.92 22.43
CA THR A 508 -18.45 -26.35 22.71
C THR A 508 -18.61 -27.10 21.38
N ALA A 509 -17.78 -28.12 21.15
CA ALA A 509 -17.80 -28.96 19.97
C ALA A 509 -18.09 -30.42 20.34
N GLU A 510 -18.97 -31.07 19.58
CA GLU A 510 -19.41 -32.46 19.77
C GLU A 510 -19.46 -33.19 18.41
N GLY A 511 -19.26 -34.51 18.41
CA GLY A 511 -19.35 -35.34 17.20
C GLY A 511 -18.00 -35.89 16.71
N LYS A 512 -17.97 -36.34 15.44
CA LYS A 512 -16.83 -37.04 14.84
C LYS A 512 -16.10 -36.19 13.82
N GLY A 513 -14.78 -36.40 13.75
CA GLY A 513 -13.89 -35.69 12.84
C GLY A 513 -13.27 -34.45 13.47
N GLN A 514 -12.50 -33.72 12.68
CA GLN A 514 -11.67 -32.62 13.14
C GLN A 514 -12.14 -31.30 12.54
N GLY A 515 -11.84 -30.18 13.17
CA GLY A 515 -12.12 -28.83 12.70
C GLY A 515 -11.12 -27.82 13.26
N THR A 516 -11.19 -26.59 12.78
CA THR A 516 -10.38 -25.47 13.27
C THR A 516 -11.30 -24.31 13.66
N LEU A 517 -11.08 -23.80 14.87
CA LEU A 517 -11.60 -22.53 15.36
C LEU A 517 -10.49 -21.49 15.25
N SER A 518 -10.79 -20.34 14.64
CA SER A 518 -9.90 -19.18 14.70
C SER A 518 -10.65 -17.92 15.07
N VAL A 519 -10.05 -17.12 15.95
CA VAL A 519 -10.64 -15.91 16.51
C VAL A 519 -9.68 -14.77 16.27
N VAL A 520 -10.14 -13.76 15.54
CA VAL A 520 -9.32 -12.62 15.12
C VAL A 520 -10.04 -11.34 15.47
N THR A 521 -9.41 -10.50 16.27
CA THR A 521 -9.92 -9.16 16.59
C THR A 521 -9.20 -8.12 15.74
N MET A 522 -9.97 -7.38 14.96
CA MET A 522 -9.54 -6.25 14.15
C MET A 522 -9.82 -4.95 14.89
N TYR A 523 -8.82 -4.09 14.99
CA TYR A 523 -8.94 -2.79 15.66
C TYR A 523 -7.89 -1.82 15.11
N HIS A 524 -8.00 -0.54 15.43
CA HIS A 524 -6.95 0.44 15.16
C HIS A 524 -6.01 0.50 16.35
N ALA A 525 -4.74 0.12 16.16
CA ALA A 525 -3.69 0.22 17.17
C ALA A 525 -2.91 1.54 17.00
N LYS A 526 -2.50 2.13 18.12
CA LYS A 526 -1.65 3.31 18.17
C LYS A 526 -0.32 3.02 17.49
N ALA A 527 0.12 3.96 16.67
CA ALA A 527 1.41 3.87 16.02
C ALA A 527 2.52 3.99 17.08
N LYS A 528 3.44 3.01 17.13
CA LYS A 528 4.63 3.12 18.01
C LYS A 528 5.69 4.10 17.47
N ASP A 529 5.64 4.41 16.15
CA ASP A 529 6.53 5.34 15.44
C ASP A 529 5.78 6.06 14.30
N GLN A 530 6.41 7.09 13.68
CA GLN A 530 5.86 7.84 12.56
C GLN A 530 5.57 6.92 11.34
N LEU A 531 4.27 6.72 11.05
CA LEU A 531 3.79 5.87 9.94
C LEU A 531 4.06 6.42 8.55
N THR A 532 4.21 7.74 8.44
CA THR A 532 4.41 8.44 7.18
C THR A 532 5.90 8.67 6.95
N CYS A 533 6.37 8.46 5.71
CA CYS A 533 7.79 8.55 5.34
C CYS A 533 8.69 7.44 5.91
N ASN A 534 8.22 6.20 5.90
CA ASN A 534 8.92 5.03 6.43
C ASN A 534 10.17 4.62 5.61
N LYS A 535 10.15 4.82 4.28
CA LYS A 535 11.22 4.40 3.36
C LYS A 535 12.00 5.54 2.72
N PHE A 536 11.50 6.77 2.82
CA PHE A 536 12.18 7.95 2.31
C PHE A 536 12.29 8.99 3.43
N ASP A 537 13.50 9.47 3.66
CA ASP A 537 13.72 10.75 4.32
C ASP A 537 13.56 11.85 3.29
N LEU A 538 12.66 12.80 3.54
CA LEU A 538 12.44 13.96 2.69
C LEU A 538 12.53 15.23 3.54
N LYS A 539 13.40 16.14 3.13
CA LYS A 539 13.55 17.49 3.69
C LYS A 539 13.30 18.51 2.58
N VAL A 540 12.45 19.48 2.85
CA VAL A 540 12.10 20.53 1.89
C VAL A 540 12.27 21.87 2.58
N THR A 541 13.08 22.73 1.99
CA THR A 541 13.38 24.05 2.54
C THR A 541 13.11 25.11 1.47
N ILE A 542 12.41 26.17 1.83
CA ILE A 542 12.22 27.33 0.97
C ILE A 542 12.75 28.58 1.64
N LYS A 543 13.58 29.35 0.93
CA LYS A 543 14.16 30.60 1.45
C LYS A 543 14.06 31.71 0.41
N PRO A 544 13.92 32.98 0.81
CA PRO A 544 14.05 34.11 -0.11
C PRO A 544 15.41 34.10 -0.80
N ALA A 545 15.43 34.38 -2.10
CA ALA A 545 16.68 34.57 -2.83
C ALA A 545 17.39 35.85 -2.34
N PRO A 546 18.74 35.88 -2.29
CA PRO A 546 19.47 37.09 -1.96
C PRO A 546 19.24 38.20 -3.01
N GLU A 547 19.27 39.46 -2.59
CA GLU A 547 18.94 40.63 -3.44
C GLU A 547 19.85 40.80 -4.68
N THR A 548 20.99 40.08 -4.73
CA THR A 548 21.96 40.10 -5.83
C THR A 548 21.58 39.21 -7.01
N GLU A 549 20.55 38.36 -6.90
CA GLU A 549 20.15 37.45 -7.97
C GLU A 549 19.29 38.10 -9.07
N LYS A 550 19.45 37.59 -10.31
CA LYS A 550 18.70 38.06 -11.47
C LYS A 550 17.23 37.63 -11.35
N ARG A 551 16.35 38.59 -11.06
CA ARG A 551 14.89 38.41 -11.08
C ARG A 551 14.33 38.65 -12.50
N PRO A 552 13.43 37.81 -13.02
CA PRO A 552 12.69 38.11 -14.25
C PRO A 552 11.94 39.44 -14.11
N GLN A 553 11.85 40.26 -15.17
CA GLN A 553 11.22 41.58 -15.11
C GLN A 553 9.74 41.53 -14.65
N ASP A 554 9.03 40.44 -14.98
CA ASP A 554 7.61 40.25 -14.66
C ASP A 554 7.36 39.60 -13.27
N ALA A 555 8.40 39.06 -12.63
CA ALA A 555 8.29 38.40 -11.33
C ALA A 555 8.35 39.43 -10.20
N LYS A 556 7.47 39.32 -9.20
CA LYS A 556 7.41 40.23 -8.04
C LYS A 556 8.38 39.83 -6.94
N ASN A 557 8.56 38.54 -6.71
CA ASN A 557 9.44 37.98 -5.69
C ASN A 557 10.15 36.72 -6.21
N THR A 558 11.29 36.35 -5.62
CA THR A 558 12.03 35.12 -5.96
C THR A 558 12.46 34.41 -4.69
N MET A 559 12.29 33.09 -4.68
CA MET A 559 12.67 32.21 -3.59
C MET A 559 13.45 31.02 -4.16
N ILE A 560 14.29 30.40 -3.35
CA ILE A 560 15.03 29.18 -3.68
C ILE A 560 14.37 28.02 -2.95
N LEU A 561 13.94 27.02 -3.72
CA LEU A 561 13.38 25.77 -3.20
C LEU A 561 14.46 24.70 -3.25
N GLU A 562 14.82 24.16 -2.08
CA GLU A 562 15.80 23.09 -1.91
C GLU A 562 15.09 21.82 -1.41
N ILE A 563 15.33 20.71 -2.10
CA ILE A 563 14.72 19.41 -1.84
C ILE A 563 15.84 18.40 -1.66
N CYS A 564 15.88 17.76 -0.49
CA CYS A 564 16.83 16.70 -0.19
C CYS A 564 16.07 15.41 0.15
N THR A 565 16.47 14.29 -0.45
CA THR A 565 15.85 12.99 -0.23
C THR A 565 16.88 11.88 -0.03
N ARG A 566 16.58 10.91 0.83
CA ARG A 566 17.40 9.71 1.05
C ARG A 566 16.55 8.48 1.26
N TYR A 567 16.98 7.35 0.71
CA TYR A 567 16.27 6.09 0.87
C TYR A 567 16.69 5.36 2.17
N ARG A 568 15.72 4.82 2.91
CA ARG A 568 15.94 4.06 4.16
C ARG A 568 15.93 2.54 3.92
N GLY A 569 16.47 2.09 2.80
CA GLY A 569 16.66 0.68 2.48
C GLY A 569 18.11 0.23 2.66
N ASP A 570 18.34 -1.08 2.54
CA ASP A 570 19.69 -1.67 2.62
C ASP A 570 20.52 -1.43 1.33
N GLN A 571 19.91 -0.85 0.31
CA GLN A 571 20.47 -0.57 -1.02
C GLN A 571 19.82 0.71 -1.57
N ASP A 572 20.46 1.35 -2.54
CA ASP A 572 19.90 2.51 -3.26
C ASP A 572 18.50 2.19 -3.81
N ALA A 573 17.59 3.16 -3.75
CA ALA A 573 16.32 3.06 -4.45
C ALA A 573 16.56 3.11 -5.95
N THR A 574 15.77 2.35 -6.70
CA THR A 574 15.73 2.45 -8.16
C THR A 574 15.03 3.76 -8.58
N MET A 575 14.67 3.88 -9.87
CA MET A 575 14.06 5.08 -10.43
C MET A 575 12.92 5.60 -9.55
N SER A 576 13.02 6.86 -9.14
CA SER A 576 12.10 7.53 -8.22
C SER A 576 11.59 8.83 -8.82
N ILE A 577 10.41 9.25 -8.40
CA ILE A 577 9.76 10.47 -8.90
C ILE A 577 9.63 11.46 -7.75
N LEU A 578 9.98 12.71 -8.03
CA LEU A 578 9.59 13.88 -7.24
C LEU A 578 8.43 14.59 -7.95
N ASP A 579 7.26 14.56 -7.32
CA ASP A 579 6.07 15.31 -7.72
C ASP A 579 5.96 16.56 -6.84
N ILE A 580 6.15 17.73 -7.45
CA ILE A 580 6.28 19.00 -6.74
C ILE A 580 5.11 19.89 -7.16
N SER A 581 4.27 20.30 -6.22
CA SER A 581 3.27 21.35 -6.42
C SER A 581 3.81 22.70 -5.96
N MET A 582 3.64 23.72 -6.80
CA MET A 582 4.03 25.09 -6.53
C MET A 582 3.02 25.76 -5.60
N MET A 583 3.50 26.72 -4.80
CA MET A 583 2.63 27.64 -4.06
C MET A 583 1.78 28.48 -5.04
N THR A 584 0.59 28.90 -4.60
CA THR A 584 -0.31 29.68 -5.46
C THR A 584 0.36 30.96 -5.96
N GLY A 585 0.43 31.12 -7.28
CA GLY A 585 1.04 32.29 -7.92
C GLY A 585 2.55 32.22 -8.13
N PHE A 586 3.19 31.08 -7.83
CA PHE A 586 4.60 30.80 -8.10
C PHE A 586 4.79 29.92 -9.33
N ALA A 587 5.92 30.09 -10.03
CA ALA A 587 6.37 29.20 -11.09
C ALA A 587 7.90 28.99 -11.04
N PRO A 588 8.41 27.80 -11.39
CA PRO A 588 9.83 27.49 -11.34
C PRO A 588 10.62 28.17 -12.46
N ASP A 589 11.89 28.49 -12.17
CA ASP A 589 12.87 28.98 -13.14
C ASP A 589 13.23 27.84 -14.12
N THR A 590 13.04 28.09 -15.41
CA THR A 590 13.29 27.08 -16.45
C THR A 590 14.76 26.87 -16.75
N ASP A 591 15.61 27.85 -16.52
CA ASP A 591 17.03 27.75 -16.86
C ASP A 591 17.77 26.92 -15.81
N ASP A 592 17.41 27.05 -14.54
CA ASP A 592 17.87 26.14 -13.47
C ASP A 592 17.48 24.68 -13.76
N LEU A 593 16.23 24.43 -14.16
CA LEU A 593 15.76 23.07 -14.49
C LEU A 593 16.48 22.48 -15.72
N LYS A 594 16.79 23.28 -16.74
CA LYS A 594 17.61 22.84 -17.88
C LYS A 594 19.01 22.47 -17.45
N GLN A 595 19.62 23.23 -16.53
CA GLN A 595 20.95 22.94 -16.01
C GLN A 595 20.96 21.61 -15.24
N LEU A 596 19.96 21.36 -14.40
CA LEU A 596 19.82 20.11 -13.65
C LEU A 596 19.60 18.88 -14.56
N ALA A 597 18.98 19.07 -15.74
CA ALA A 597 18.74 17.99 -16.72
C ALA A 597 19.89 17.76 -17.71
N SER A 598 20.75 18.76 -17.97
CA SER A 598 21.79 18.70 -19.01
C SER A 598 23.23 18.58 -18.50
N GLY A 599 23.44 18.65 -17.18
CA GLY A 599 24.75 18.51 -16.55
C GLY A 599 25.41 17.14 -16.75
N VAL A 600 26.75 17.10 -16.70
CA VAL A 600 27.57 15.89 -16.89
C VAL A 600 27.34 14.85 -15.79
N ASP A 601 26.99 15.29 -14.57
CA ASP A 601 26.70 14.43 -13.42
C ASP A 601 25.21 14.01 -13.29
N ARG A 602 24.36 14.36 -14.27
CA ARG A 602 22.90 14.07 -14.36
C ARG A 602 22.20 13.74 -13.03
N TYR A 603 21.81 14.76 -12.28
CA TYR A 603 20.95 14.61 -11.11
C TYR A 603 19.48 14.34 -11.47
N ILE A 604 19.05 14.79 -12.66
CA ILE A 604 17.68 14.63 -13.16
C ILE A 604 17.70 13.98 -14.54
N SER A 605 16.97 12.88 -14.70
CA SER A 605 16.84 12.12 -15.96
C SER A 605 15.97 12.88 -16.97
N LYS A 606 14.88 13.46 -16.47
CA LYS A 606 13.91 14.26 -17.23
C LYS A 606 13.10 15.12 -16.26
N TYR A 607 12.64 16.28 -16.70
CA TYR A 607 11.59 17.03 -16.00
C TYR A 607 10.42 17.29 -16.95
N GLU A 608 9.21 17.32 -16.41
CA GLU A 608 8.00 17.67 -17.13
C GLU A 608 7.37 18.90 -16.46
N LEU A 609 7.19 19.95 -17.26
CA LEU A 609 6.43 21.15 -16.92
C LEU A 609 5.17 21.13 -17.76
N ASP A 610 4.02 21.38 -17.15
CA ASP A 610 2.79 21.64 -17.90
C ASP A 610 2.97 22.92 -18.75
N LYS A 611 2.63 22.81 -20.04
CA LYS A 611 3.32 23.52 -21.14
C LYS A 611 2.97 25.01 -21.35
N ALA A 612 2.32 25.71 -20.42
CA ALA A 612 2.05 27.15 -20.57
C ALA A 612 2.34 27.97 -19.30
N PHE A 613 2.60 29.27 -19.45
CA PHE A 613 3.11 30.18 -18.42
C PHE A 613 2.21 30.31 -17.16
N SER A 614 0.91 30.02 -17.28
CA SER A 614 -0.07 29.96 -16.17
C SER A 614 -0.26 28.56 -15.57
N ASP A 615 0.28 27.53 -16.24
CA ASP A 615 -0.03 26.12 -15.99
C ASP A 615 1.12 25.40 -15.25
N ARG A 616 2.21 26.12 -14.94
CA ARG A 616 3.40 25.58 -14.23
C ARG A 616 3.20 25.39 -12.73
N ASN A 617 2.04 24.89 -12.31
CA ASN A 617 1.75 24.68 -10.89
C ASN A 617 2.17 23.29 -10.39
N THR A 618 2.44 22.34 -11.29
CA THR A 618 3.02 21.04 -10.97
C THR A 618 4.27 20.78 -11.79
N LEU A 619 5.31 20.31 -11.13
CA LEU A 619 6.62 19.97 -11.69
C LEU A 619 6.92 18.52 -11.33
N ILE A 620 7.20 17.70 -12.34
CA ILE A 620 7.59 16.30 -12.14
C ILE A 620 9.08 16.17 -12.50
N ILE A 621 9.87 15.65 -11.57
CA ILE A 621 11.29 15.37 -11.74
C ILE A 621 11.51 13.85 -11.62
N TYR A 622 12.18 13.27 -12.61
CA TYR A 622 12.55 11.86 -12.62
C TYR A 622 14.00 11.69 -12.17
N LEU A 623 14.22 10.92 -11.10
CA LEU A 623 15.53 10.55 -10.57
C LEU A 623 15.85 9.11 -10.99
N ASP A 624 17.04 8.86 -11.54
CA ASP A 624 17.45 7.52 -11.96
C ASP A 624 17.64 6.56 -10.77
N LYS A 625 18.08 7.09 -9.63
CA LYS A 625 18.21 6.41 -8.34
C LYS A 625 18.08 7.40 -7.18
N VAL A 626 17.86 6.90 -5.97
CA VAL A 626 18.02 7.69 -4.73
C VAL A 626 18.95 6.93 -3.79
N SER A 627 20.02 7.59 -3.36
CA SER A 627 21.02 7.05 -2.46
C SER A 627 20.41 6.60 -1.14
N HIS A 628 20.89 5.47 -0.61
CA HIS A 628 20.52 5.04 0.74
C HIS A 628 21.49 5.53 1.83
N SER A 629 22.70 5.93 1.43
CA SER A 629 23.78 6.31 2.34
C SER A 629 23.84 7.81 2.64
N GLU A 630 23.50 8.67 1.68
CA GLU A 630 23.58 10.13 1.81
C GLU A 630 22.35 10.84 1.24
N ASP A 631 22.15 12.10 1.60
CA ASP A 631 21.02 12.91 1.13
C ASP A 631 21.31 13.40 -0.30
N ASP A 632 20.48 12.99 -1.27
CA ASP A 632 20.50 13.52 -2.63
C ASP A 632 19.70 14.83 -2.67
N CYS A 633 20.39 15.95 -2.94
CA CYS A 633 19.80 17.29 -2.88
C CYS A 633 19.75 17.95 -4.27
N LEU A 634 18.67 18.67 -4.54
CA LEU A 634 18.52 19.56 -5.68
C LEU A 634 17.88 20.88 -5.27
N ALA A 635 18.25 21.97 -5.95
CA ALA A 635 17.70 23.29 -5.69
C ALA A 635 17.45 24.05 -6.99
N PHE A 636 16.37 24.83 -7.02
CA PHE A 636 16.03 25.72 -8.13
C PHE A 636 15.22 26.91 -7.64
N LYS A 637 15.26 28.02 -8.38
CA LYS A 637 14.46 29.21 -8.06
C LYS A 637 12.99 29.03 -8.43
N VAL A 638 12.13 29.65 -7.64
CA VAL A 638 10.70 29.83 -7.90
C VAL A 638 10.34 31.31 -7.82
N HIS A 639 9.58 31.80 -8.80
CA HIS A 639 9.24 33.19 -8.97
C HIS A 639 7.76 33.43 -8.70
N GLN A 640 7.44 34.46 -7.91
CA GLN A 640 6.07 34.87 -7.62
C GLN A 640 5.58 35.86 -8.68
N TYR A 641 4.50 35.55 -9.38
CA TYR A 641 3.87 36.44 -10.37
C TYR A 641 2.57 37.06 -9.85
N PHE A 642 1.88 36.38 -8.93
CA PHE A 642 0.62 36.84 -8.34
C PHE A 642 0.75 37.10 -6.83
N ASN A 643 0.19 38.22 -6.37
CA ASN A 643 0.09 38.51 -4.92
C ASN A 643 -1.20 37.89 -4.40
N VAL A 644 -1.09 37.01 -3.42
CA VAL A 644 -2.21 36.35 -2.73
C VAL A 644 -1.95 36.48 -1.23
N GLU A 645 -2.95 36.95 -0.46
CA GLU A 645 -2.78 37.22 0.98
C GLU A 645 -2.72 35.93 1.83
N LEU A 646 -3.39 34.86 1.41
CA LEU A 646 -3.29 33.52 2.01
C LEU A 646 -2.83 32.53 0.95
N ILE A 647 -1.52 32.40 0.87
CA ILE A 647 -0.84 31.53 -0.10
C ILE A 647 -1.05 30.09 0.33
N GLN A 648 -1.54 29.25 -0.59
CA GLN A 648 -1.63 27.82 -0.34
C GLN A 648 -0.19 27.24 -0.25
N PRO A 649 0.12 26.42 0.78
CA PRO A 649 1.40 25.73 0.85
C PRO A 649 1.65 24.88 -0.39
N GLY A 650 2.89 24.84 -0.85
CA GLY A 650 3.32 23.87 -1.84
C GLY A 650 3.62 22.53 -1.21
N ALA A 651 3.68 21.46 -2.01
CA ALA A 651 4.02 20.12 -1.55
C ALA A 651 5.11 19.50 -2.42
N VAL A 652 5.92 18.65 -1.82
CA VAL A 652 6.85 17.75 -2.50
C VAL A 652 6.50 16.34 -2.06
N LYS A 653 6.27 15.47 -3.03
CA LYS A 653 6.06 14.05 -2.80
C LYS A 653 7.16 13.26 -3.51
N VAL A 654 7.89 12.45 -2.76
CA VAL A 654 8.85 11.47 -3.30
C VAL A 654 8.26 10.08 -3.24
N TYR A 655 8.42 9.29 -4.29
CA TYR A 655 8.05 7.88 -4.32
C TYR A 655 8.87 7.09 -5.33
N ALA A 656 9.09 5.81 -5.06
CA ALA A 656 9.66 4.91 -6.04
C ALA A 656 8.67 4.71 -7.18
N TYR A 657 9.16 4.70 -8.43
CA TYR A 657 8.31 4.56 -9.62
C TYR A 657 7.44 3.29 -9.58
N TYR A 658 7.95 2.23 -8.96
CA TYR A 658 7.33 0.90 -8.93
C TYR A 658 6.53 0.62 -7.64
N ASN A 659 6.56 1.50 -6.63
CA ASN A 659 5.79 1.35 -5.40
C ASN A 659 5.32 2.71 -4.85
N LEU A 660 4.12 3.14 -5.27
CA LEU A 660 3.48 4.38 -4.83
C LEU A 660 3.08 4.39 -3.34
N ALA A 661 3.05 3.23 -2.67
CA ALA A 661 2.76 3.13 -1.23
C ALA A 661 3.98 3.51 -0.38
N GLU A 662 5.19 3.34 -0.91
CA GLU A 662 6.44 3.83 -0.31
C GLU A 662 6.69 5.27 -0.76
N SER A 663 5.95 6.19 -0.15
CA SER A 663 6.05 7.60 -0.46
C SER A 663 6.24 8.45 0.78
N CYS A 664 6.85 9.61 0.60
CA CYS A 664 6.93 10.64 1.61
C CYS A 664 6.47 11.97 1.02
N THR A 665 5.58 12.66 1.74
CA THR A 665 5.13 14.00 1.37
C THR A 665 5.55 14.99 2.45
N ARG A 666 6.08 16.14 2.02
CA ARG A 666 6.37 17.30 2.86
C ARG A 666 5.80 18.55 2.22
N PHE A 667 5.28 19.44 3.04
CA PHE A 667 4.75 20.73 2.61
C PHE A 667 5.78 21.82 2.90
N TYR A 668 5.72 22.91 2.14
CA TYR A 668 6.59 24.07 2.34
C TYR A 668 5.78 25.36 2.23
N HIS A 669 6.13 26.33 3.08
CA HIS A 669 5.53 27.65 3.12
C HIS A 669 6.57 28.68 3.58
N PRO A 670 6.56 29.94 3.11
CA PRO A 670 7.61 30.91 3.43
C PRO A 670 7.68 31.27 4.93
N GLU A 671 6.54 31.27 5.61
CA GLU A 671 6.42 31.66 7.03
C GLU A 671 6.30 30.47 8.00
N LYS A 672 6.09 29.25 7.50
CA LYS A 672 5.80 28.08 8.35
C LYS A 672 6.77 26.96 8.00
N GLU A 673 7.56 26.53 9.00
CA GLU A 673 8.62 25.53 8.85
C GLU A 673 8.13 24.21 8.21
N ASP A 674 6.96 23.71 8.66
CA ASP A 674 6.35 22.47 8.15
C ASP A 674 5.36 22.68 6.98
N GLY A 675 5.08 23.93 6.58
CA GLY A 675 4.06 24.25 5.58
C GLY A 675 2.62 23.84 5.92
N LYS A 676 2.31 23.49 7.18
CA LYS A 676 0.98 23.05 7.62
C LYS A 676 0.03 24.23 7.87
N LEU A 677 -1.26 24.05 7.59
CA LEU A 677 -2.31 24.98 7.97
C LEU A 677 -2.40 25.05 9.50
N ASN A 678 -2.69 26.24 10.02
CA ASN A 678 -2.88 26.48 11.44
C ASN A 678 -4.14 25.74 11.89
N LYS A 679 -3.99 24.86 12.88
CA LYS A 679 -5.08 24.14 13.52
C LYS A 679 -4.94 24.24 15.03
N LEU A 680 -6.07 24.18 15.72
CA LEU A 680 -6.13 24.13 17.17
C LEU A 680 -6.64 22.75 17.56
N CYS A 681 -5.79 21.93 18.17
CA CYS A 681 -6.09 20.55 18.51
C CYS A 681 -6.09 20.38 20.03
N ARG A 682 -7.17 19.87 20.61
CA ARG A 682 -7.20 19.42 22.01
C ARG A 682 -7.34 17.90 22.01
N ASP A 683 -6.29 17.21 22.47
CA ASP A 683 -6.14 15.77 22.30
C ASP A 683 -6.34 15.39 20.81
N GLU A 684 -7.35 14.59 20.48
CA GLU A 684 -7.67 14.13 19.12
C GLU A 684 -8.64 15.08 18.35
N LEU A 685 -9.23 16.07 19.03
CA LEU A 685 -10.25 16.94 18.46
C LEU A 685 -9.63 18.25 17.95
N CYS A 686 -9.49 18.36 16.62
CA CYS A 686 -8.92 19.54 15.96
C CYS A 686 -9.96 20.46 15.31
N ARG A 687 -9.72 21.77 15.40
CA ARG A 687 -10.46 22.84 14.74
C ARG A 687 -9.55 23.63 13.80
N CYS A 688 -10.11 24.09 12.68
CA CYS A 688 -9.40 24.97 11.75
C CYS A 688 -9.09 26.33 12.40
N ALA A 689 -7.83 26.78 12.33
CA ALA A 689 -7.37 28.04 12.93
C ALA A 689 -6.72 28.98 11.90
N GLU A 690 -7.16 28.89 10.63
CA GLU A 690 -6.77 29.83 9.56
C GLU A 690 -7.58 31.15 9.57
N GLU A 691 -8.44 31.33 10.56
CA GLU A 691 -9.14 32.58 10.81
C GLU A 691 -8.28 33.56 11.63
N ASN A 692 -8.72 34.82 11.64
CA ASN A 692 -8.16 35.87 12.48
C ASN A 692 -8.44 35.55 13.96
N CYS A 693 -7.52 35.91 14.85
CA CYS A 693 -7.58 35.57 16.28
C CYS A 693 -8.87 36.04 16.96
N PHE A 694 -9.31 37.26 16.65
CA PHE A 694 -10.58 37.85 17.06
C PHE A 694 -10.84 39.07 16.17
N ILE A 695 -12.02 39.67 16.29
CA ILE A 695 -12.33 40.94 15.60
C ILE A 695 -11.56 42.06 16.31
N GLN A 696 -10.39 42.40 15.80
CA GLN A 696 -9.57 43.48 16.35
C GLN A 696 -10.09 44.83 15.86
N LYS A 697 -10.48 45.70 16.80
CA LYS A 697 -10.86 47.09 16.57
C LYS A 697 -9.82 47.98 17.24
N SER A 698 -9.48 49.11 16.63
CA SER A 698 -8.69 50.15 17.32
C SER A 698 -9.53 50.70 18.48
N ASP A 699 -8.94 50.77 19.67
CA ASP A 699 -9.63 51.18 20.90
C ASP A 699 -10.32 52.57 20.78
N ASP A 700 -9.82 53.42 19.88
CA ASP A 700 -10.34 54.78 19.64
C ASP A 700 -11.62 54.86 18.78
N LYS A 701 -12.12 53.73 18.23
CA LYS A 701 -13.19 53.73 17.20
C LYS A 701 -14.46 52.96 17.55
N VAL A 702 -14.61 52.43 18.77
CA VAL A 702 -15.76 51.59 19.12
C VAL A 702 -16.74 52.37 20.01
N THR A 703 -17.89 52.77 19.45
CA THR A 703 -18.96 53.41 20.23
C THR A 703 -19.78 52.37 21.00
N LEU A 704 -20.45 52.80 22.08
CA LEU A 704 -21.34 51.93 22.87
C LEU A 704 -22.49 51.38 22.02
N GLU A 705 -23.07 52.22 21.16
CA GLU A 705 -24.15 51.84 20.24
C GLU A 705 -23.70 50.76 19.24
N GLU A 706 -22.52 50.89 18.63
CA GLU A 706 -22.00 49.87 17.70
C GLU A 706 -21.79 48.51 18.39
N ARG A 707 -21.42 48.49 19.68
CA ARG A 707 -21.26 47.24 20.45
C ARG A 707 -22.59 46.57 20.73
N LEU A 708 -23.61 47.34 21.08
CA LEU A 708 -24.95 46.82 21.38
C LEU A 708 -25.60 46.27 20.12
N ASP A 709 -25.50 46.99 19.00
CA ASP A 709 -26.03 46.53 17.71
C ASP A 709 -25.37 45.21 17.27
N LYS A 710 -24.04 45.13 17.35
CA LYS A 710 -23.31 43.89 17.00
C LYS A 710 -23.60 42.73 17.93
N ALA A 711 -23.78 42.97 19.23
CA ALA A 711 -24.14 41.91 20.18
C ALA A 711 -25.58 41.39 19.95
N CYS A 712 -26.44 42.19 19.29
CA CYS A 712 -27.80 41.83 18.94
C CYS A 712 -27.95 41.20 17.55
N GLU A 713 -26.87 41.08 16.75
CA GLU A 713 -26.93 40.47 15.42
C GLU A 713 -27.38 38.98 15.50
N PRO A 714 -28.21 38.52 14.54
CA PRO A 714 -28.56 37.11 14.40
C PRO A 714 -27.29 36.25 14.23
N GLY A 715 -27.07 35.33 15.17
CA GLY A 715 -25.90 34.45 15.21
C GLY A 715 -25.09 34.59 16.50
N VAL A 716 -25.11 35.75 17.17
CA VAL A 716 -24.48 35.90 18.50
C VAL A 716 -25.28 35.08 19.49
N ASP A 717 -24.69 34.01 20.02
CA ASP A 717 -25.37 33.04 20.88
C ASP A 717 -25.20 33.40 22.36
N TYR A 718 -24.01 33.85 22.78
CA TYR A 718 -23.72 34.18 24.17
C TYR A 718 -23.10 35.57 24.34
N VAL A 719 -23.37 36.20 25.48
CA VAL A 719 -22.71 37.44 25.93
C VAL A 719 -22.44 37.32 27.43
N TYR A 720 -21.16 37.29 27.81
CA TYR A 720 -20.70 37.08 29.19
C TYR A 720 -19.79 38.20 29.66
N LYS A 721 -19.95 38.59 30.92
CA LYS A 721 -18.92 39.28 31.68
C LYS A 721 -18.09 38.24 32.42
N THR A 722 -16.80 38.21 32.15
CA THR A 722 -15.89 37.20 32.67
C THR A 722 -14.72 37.83 33.40
N ARG A 723 -14.09 37.06 34.29
CA ARG A 723 -12.83 37.42 34.95
C ARG A 723 -11.80 36.33 34.71
N LEU A 724 -10.63 36.70 34.21
CA LEU A 724 -9.56 35.73 33.95
C LEU A 724 -8.96 35.25 35.26
N VAL A 725 -9.08 33.96 35.56
CA VAL A 725 -8.59 33.34 36.79
C VAL A 725 -7.15 32.86 36.61
N LYS A 726 -6.88 32.17 35.51
CA LYS A 726 -5.58 31.53 35.25
C LYS A 726 -5.34 31.36 33.76
N VAL A 727 -4.09 31.53 33.33
CA VAL A 727 -3.63 31.13 32.00
C VAL A 727 -2.82 29.84 32.10
N GLN A 728 -3.12 28.85 31.25
CA GLN A 728 -2.29 27.66 31.07
C GLN A 728 -1.76 27.64 29.64
N LEU A 729 -0.44 27.67 29.52
CA LEU A 729 0.24 27.66 28.24
C LEU A 729 0.44 26.22 27.77
N SER A 730 0.10 25.92 26.52
CA SER A 730 0.40 24.65 25.86
C SER A 730 1.26 24.88 24.60
N ASN A 731 1.67 23.80 23.95
CA ASN A 731 2.50 23.85 22.74
C ASN A 731 1.73 24.43 21.54
N ASP A 732 0.44 24.13 21.40
CA ASP A 732 -0.36 24.49 20.22
C ASP A 732 -1.39 25.61 20.49
N PHE A 733 -1.80 25.79 21.74
CA PHE A 733 -2.85 26.74 22.15
C PHE A 733 -2.70 27.15 23.62
N ASP A 734 -3.39 28.23 23.99
CA ASP A 734 -3.48 28.72 25.36
C ASP A 734 -4.88 28.52 25.92
N GLU A 735 -4.96 28.03 27.16
CA GLU A 735 -6.20 27.93 27.90
C GLU A 735 -6.34 29.08 28.89
N TYR A 736 -7.42 29.83 28.74
CA TYR A 736 -7.80 30.95 29.58
C TYR A 736 -8.99 30.53 30.45
N ILE A 737 -8.73 30.22 31.71
CA ILE A 737 -9.78 29.82 32.66
C ILE A 737 -10.47 31.08 33.15
N MET A 738 -11.70 31.28 32.70
CA MET A 738 -12.53 32.46 32.97
C MET A 738 -13.62 32.11 33.98
N ALA A 739 -13.77 32.91 35.04
CA ALA A 739 -14.94 32.85 35.91
C ALA A 739 -16.07 33.69 35.31
N ILE A 740 -17.27 33.12 35.17
CA ILE A 740 -18.44 33.84 34.66
C ILE A 740 -19.03 34.68 35.79
N GLU A 741 -18.96 36.01 35.68
CA GLU A 741 -19.53 36.93 36.67
C GLU A 741 -20.98 37.28 36.36
N GLN A 742 -21.33 37.38 35.08
CA GLN A 742 -22.68 37.72 34.66
C GLN A 742 -22.98 37.15 33.27
N THR A 743 -24.16 36.55 33.14
CA THR A 743 -24.76 36.13 31.87
C THR A 743 -25.67 37.24 31.35
N ILE A 744 -25.18 38.03 30.39
CA ILE A 744 -25.94 39.16 29.80
C ILE A 744 -26.91 38.63 28.73
N LYS A 745 -26.48 37.64 27.96
CA LYS A 745 -27.31 36.88 27.02
C LYS A 745 -27.01 35.40 27.19
N SER A 746 -28.05 34.63 27.51
CA SER A 746 -27.98 33.18 27.56
C SER A 746 -28.17 32.60 26.17
N GLY A 747 -27.30 31.67 25.79
CA GLY A 747 -27.31 30.97 24.50
C GLY A 747 -27.56 29.48 24.66
N SER A 748 -26.90 28.68 23.82
CA SER A 748 -27.02 27.22 23.81
C SER A 748 -26.32 26.48 24.97
N ASP A 749 -25.52 27.19 25.78
CA ASP A 749 -24.81 26.67 26.95
C ASP A 749 -25.45 27.19 28.26
N GLU A 750 -25.89 26.28 29.12
CA GLU A 750 -26.48 26.59 30.43
C GLU A 750 -25.40 26.83 31.50
N VAL A 751 -24.68 27.95 31.35
CA VAL A 751 -23.65 28.34 32.32
C VAL A 751 -24.26 29.14 33.47
N GLN A 752 -23.89 28.78 34.71
CA GLN A 752 -24.33 29.49 35.92
C GLN A 752 -23.30 30.53 36.38
N VAL A 753 -23.78 31.60 37.01
CA VAL A 753 -22.92 32.63 37.59
C VAL A 753 -22.01 32.01 38.67
N GLY A 754 -20.71 32.31 38.60
CA GLY A 754 -19.68 31.75 39.49
C GLY A 754 -19.00 30.49 38.97
N GLN A 755 -19.50 29.85 37.90
CA GLN A 755 -18.82 28.74 37.26
C GLN A 755 -17.58 29.20 36.47
N GLN A 756 -16.61 28.30 36.34
CA GLN A 756 -15.44 28.51 35.49
C GLN A 756 -15.68 27.90 34.11
N ARG A 757 -15.30 28.63 33.07
CA ARG A 757 -15.30 28.19 31.67
C ARG A 757 -13.91 28.38 31.09
N THR A 758 -13.45 27.40 30.34
CA THR A 758 -12.14 27.46 29.66
C THR A 758 -12.34 28.02 28.26
N PHE A 759 -11.72 29.16 27.98
CA PHE A 759 -11.61 29.73 26.64
C PHE A 759 -10.27 29.34 26.04
N ILE A 760 -10.26 28.90 24.79
CA ILE A 760 -9.05 28.39 24.15
C ILE A 760 -8.69 29.30 22.97
N SER A 761 -7.43 29.70 22.85
CA SER A 761 -6.94 30.49 21.73
C SER A 761 -5.62 29.94 21.17
N PRO A 762 -5.39 29.97 19.84
CA PRO A 762 -4.13 29.55 19.26
C PRO A 762 -2.93 30.37 19.78
N ILE A 763 -1.75 29.76 19.87
CA ILE A 763 -0.53 30.45 20.37
C ILE A 763 -0.18 31.71 19.56
N LYS A 764 -0.43 31.71 18.25
CA LYS A 764 -0.25 32.90 17.38
C LYS A 764 -1.09 34.11 17.82
N CYS A 765 -2.13 33.88 18.61
CA CYS A 765 -3.05 34.91 19.10
C CYS A 765 -2.65 35.48 20.45
N ARG A 766 -1.61 34.96 21.11
CA ARG A 766 -1.15 35.40 22.43
C ARG A 766 -0.78 36.89 22.44
N GLU A 767 0.03 37.32 21.46
CA GLU A 767 0.42 38.72 21.29
C GLU A 767 -0.72 39.62 20.84
N ALA A 768 -1.74 39.08 20.15
CA ALA A 768 -2.90 39.87 19.77
C ALA A 768 -3.87 40.08 20.95
N LEU A 769 -4.07 39.05 21.79
CA LEU A 769 -5.04 39.03 22.88
C LEU A 769 -4.55 39.71 24.16
N LYS A 770 -3.29 39.50 24.55
CA LYS A 770 -2.65 40.08 25.76
C LYS A 770 -3.56 40.09 27.00
N LEU A 771 -4.25 38.98 27.26
CA LEU A 771 -5.12 38.87 28.43
C LEU A 771 -4.29 38.78 29.72
N GLU A 772 -4.74 39.44 30.77
CA GLU A 772 -4.07 39.52 32.07
C GLU A 772 -4.93 38.87 33.15
N GLU A 773 -4.30 38.06 33.99
CA GLU A 773 -4.97 37.44 35.13
C GLU A 773 -5.57 38.50 36.06
N LYS A 774 -6.73 38.18 36.64
CA LYS A 774 -7.53 39.02 37.55
C LYS A 774 -8.23 40.21 36.88
N LYS A 775 -8.03 40.49 35.59
CA LYS A 775 -8.81 41.50 34.86
C LYS A 775 -10.17 40.95 34.39
N HIS A 776 -11.08 41.89 34.13
CA HIS A 776 -12.44 41.62 33.66
C HIS A 776 -12.54 41.83 32.16
N TYR A 777 -13.30 40.98 31.49
CA TYR A 777 -13.49 40.99 30.05
C TYR A 777 -14.98 40.87 29.70
N LEU A 778 -15.39 41.55 28.64
CA LEU A 778 -16.71 41.37 28.02
C LEU A 778 -16.53 40.54 26.76
N MET A 779 -17.17 39.38 26.72
CA MET A 779 -17.00 38.40 25.64
C MET A 779 -18.36 38.05 25.03
N TRP A 780 -18.44 38.02 23.71
CA TRP A 780 -19.59 37.49 22.99
C TRP A 780 -19.13 36.69 21.77
N GLY A 781 -19.93 35.72 21.33
CA GLY A 781 -19.56 34.83 20.24
C GLY A 781 -20.74 34.06 19.64
N LEU A 782 -20.43 33.20 18.68
CA LEU A 782 -21.40 32.39 17.94
C LEU A 782 -21.54 31.00 18.59
N SER A 783 -22.62 30.29 18.26
CA SER A 783 -22.81 28.90 18.70
C SER A 783 -21.74 27.94 18.18
N SER A 784 -21.11 28.27 17.05
CA SER A 784 -19.97 27.52 16.51
C SER A 784 -18.74 27.58 17.41
N ASP A 785 -18.65 28.52 18.36
CA ASP A 785 -17.45 28.73 19.19
C ASP A 785 -17.37 27.70 20.32
N PHE A 786 -18.50 27.11 20.71
CA PHE A 786 -18.52 25.99 21.66
C PHE A 786 -17.82 24.75 21.08
N TRP A 787 -16.97 24.10 21.89
CA TRP A 787 -16.12 22.99 21.46
C TRP A 787 -16.07 21.89 22.54
N GLY A 788 -16.44 20.65 22.18
CA GLY A 788 -16.52 19.49 23.08
C GLY A 788 -17.92 18.86 23.17
N GLU A 789 -18.06 17.72 23.86
CA GLU A 789 -19.38 17.14 24.17
C GLU A 789 -20.12 18.00 25.19
N LYS A 790 -21.43 18.19 24.99
CA LYS A 790 -22.29 18.76 26.02
C LYS A 790 -22.21 17.84 27.25
N PRO A 791 -21.97 18.34 28.47
CA PRO A 791 -22.10 17.52 29.66
C PRO A 791 -23.51 16.92 29.69
N LYS A 792 -23.59 15.60 29.85
CA LYS A 792 -24.86 14.86 29.97
C LYS A 792 -25.67 15.32 31.16
#